data_AF-W9JMB3-F1
#
_entry.id   AF-W9JMB3-F1
#
_cell.length_a   1.000
_cell.length_b   1.000
_cell.length_c   1.000
_cell.angle_alpha   90.00
_cell.angle_beta   90.00
_cell.angle_gamma   90.00
#
_symmetry.space_group_name_H-M   'P 1'
#
loop_
_entity.id
_entity.type
_entity.pdbx_description
1 polymer ?
#
loop_
_entity_poly.entity_id
_entity_poly.type
_entity_poly.pdbx_seq_one_letter_code
_entity_poly.pdbx_strand_id
1 'polypeptide(L)'
;MFVYEGRLDWKPYGDSETFVIILPDGPVRVGDTAYLFSQWTKDAQGTKKANFFQKSAIEKVSKTPSGDDTFIAKASYYSWEITSHDVYGKLDVVMSNPAGAKSNMSFKRIWQSKGEQATGAARIWTGKISWSKYASDEMIPVLPRRVPEDASWGWKRCQVLLSLILRYHVPQTHFNANRHSVTGPPPEYSPPEKTEVEVRLPQPQPSLPRILGPLPFPKNLIDTLRHTIAFADQAGYLAKYAEDRFKALDADFHARGEQLNAATTENSELRKEIKKLIDDLNVEKAKTVDLTKRLADAQAAHAADLKKRDEDLANGKKHDDEDHKTIDRLVSQLEYERASKAEVQKKFDQTTTDLRDAEARLKAEAAKIVDLTARIATLEAQLEVEKREGDRLRGENKQKDETIEKLEKAKNDLQCQLEQAQADVKDLEALAKKKSKTISEQADEIIKLNNTIKEKTLAFDNLETELKDRAKELRTHMHEGHVTPAPTAAPEPKLRFKCNIRSESSSGNKNVFFDLNGAGGQNPPVHAISDGSYKWNSNQIWEIFSVPGSNTRVIIKNAGNSFVLFSAGHGQTVKCERNRDVSDLAAQWDLQGATVENVTDSTQVRFRNAKDETYLDLSGGNTTNGTAFLTYNGHGGANQAFKLWKH
;
A
#
# COMPACT_ATOMS: atom_id res chain seq x y z
N MET A 1 22.46 10.14 -12.59
CA MET A 1 22.93 9.13 -13.55
C MET A 1 24.22 9.64 -14.12
N PHE A 2 25.30 8.90 -13.93
CA PHE A 2 26.62 9.21 -14.50
C PHE A 2 26.85 8.35 -15.76
N VAL A 3 27.42 8.96 -16.80
CA VAL A 3 27.74 8.29 -18.07
C VAL A 3 29.24 8.42 -18.31
N TYR A 4 29.86 7.29 -18.60
CA TYR A 4 31.29 7.14 -18.75
C TYR A 4 31.65 6.62 -20.13
N GLU A 5 32.73 7.13 -20.70
CA GLU A 5 33.32 6.63 -21.94
C GLU A 5 34.71 6.04 -21.64
N GLY A 6 34.99 4.90 -22.24
CA GLY A 6 36.27 4.21 -22.22
C GLY A 6 36.44 3.36 -23.49
N ARG A 7 37.42 2.45 -23.46
CA ARG A 7 37.75 1.58 -24.59
C ARG A 7 37.74 0.12 -24.12
N LEU A 8 37.04 -0.75 -24.85
CA LEU A 8 37.06 -2.19 -24.63
C LEU A 8 38.38 -2.76 -25.18
N ASP A 9 39.23 -3.23 -24.27
CA ASP A 9 40.37 -4.07 -24.59
C ASP A 9 40.13 -5.47 -24.00
N TRP A 10 39.75 -6.42 -24.85
CA TRP A 10 39.52 -7.83 -24.50
C TRP A 10 39.98 -8.71 -25.67
N LYS A 11 41.29 -8.70 -25.90
CA LYS A 11 41.94 -9.41 -27.01
C LYS A 11 41.70 -10.94 -26.93
N PRO A 12 41.47 -11.63 -28.06
CA PRO A 12 41.47 -11.12 -29.44
C PRO A 12 40.12 -10.57 -29.94
N TYR A 13 39.10 -10.45 -29.09
CA TYR A 13 37.70 -10.19 -29.51
C TYR A 13 37.31 -8.71 -29.53
N GLY A 14 37.86 -7.90 -28.63
CA GLY A 14 37.74 -6.44 -28.64
C GLY A 14 39.13 -5.79 -28.56
N ASP A 15 39.40 -4.85 -29.45
CA ASP A 15 40.66 -4.09 -29.49
C ASP A 15 40.35 -2.58 -29.65
N SER A 16 40.41 -1.85 -28.53
CA SER A 16 40.12 -0.40 -28.45
C SER A 16 38.70 0.01 -28.92
N GLU A 17 37.72 -0.88 -28.79
CA GLU A 17 36.34 -0.61 -29.22
C GLU A 17 35.64 0.38 -28.29
N THR A 18 34.64 1.11 -28.79
CA THR A 18 33.91 2.10 -27.98
C THR A 18 33.14 1.41 -26.85
N PHE A 19 33.34 1.83 -25.60
CA PHE A 19 32.67 1.29 -24.42
C PHE A 19 32.04 2.42 -23.60
N VAL A 20 30.73 2.35 -23.39
CA VAL A 20 29.97 3.24 -22.51
C VAL A 20 29.45 2.48 -21.28
N ILE A 21 29.70 3.03 -20.09
CA ILE A 21 29.15 2.53 -18.82
C ILE A 21 28.20 3.59 -18.25
N ILE A 22 27.06 3.17 -17.72
CA ILE A 22 26.05 4.06 -17.14
C ILE A 22 25.65 3.57 -15.73
N LEU A 23 25.74 4.48 -14.77
CA LEU A 23 25.49 4.27 -13.35
C LEU A 23 24.40 5.23 -12.81
N PRO A 24 23.84 4.98 -11.62
CA PRO A 24 22.91 5.89 -10.91
C PRO A 24 23.44 7.32 -10.67
N ASP A 25 22.69 8.15 -9.91
CA ASP A 25 23.20 9.45 -9.45
C ASP A 25 23.79 9.34 -8.04
N GLY A 26 25.06 9.76 -7.90
CA GLY A 26 25.78 9.67 -6.63
C GLY A 26 26.37 8.28 -6.36
N PRO A 27 26.69 7.96 -5.08
CA PRO A 27 27.34 6.72 -4.70
C PRO A 27 26.49 5.47 -4.96
N VAL A 28 27.12 4.48 -5.59
CA VAL A 28 26.51 3.20 -5.99
C VAL A 28 26.24 2.30 -4.79
N ARG A 29 25.14 1.55 -4.83
CA ARG A 29 24.63 0.67 -3.77
C ARG A 29 24.45 -0.77 -4.27
N VAL A 30 24.44 -1.72 -3.35
CA VAL A 30 24.04 -3.11 -3.67
C VAL A 30 22.59 -3.12 -4.14
N GLY A 31 22.32 -3.81 -5.25
CA GLY A 31 21.02 -3.84 -5.92
C GLY A 31 20.80 -2.74 -6.97
N ASP A 32 21.66 -1.72 -7.05
CA ASP A 32 21.61 -0.74 -8.15
C ASP A 32 21.84 -1.41 -9.50
N THR A 33 21.32 -0.81 -10.58
CA THR A 33 21.58 -1.26 -11.95
C THR A 33 22.75 -0.49 -12.57
N ALA A 34 23.77 -1.23 -12.99
CA ALA A 34 24.75 -0.77 -13.98
C ALA A 34 24.33 -1.23 -15.38
N TYR A 35 24.50 -0.37 -16.37
CA TYR A 35 24.34 -0.70 -17.79
C TYR A 35 25.68 -0.56 -18.49
N LEU A 36 26.06 -1.58 -19.26
CA LEU A 36 27.32 -1.69 -19.96
C LEU A 36 27.05 -1.91 -21.46
N PHE A 37 27.61 -1.04 -22.30
CA PHE A 37 27.41 -1.04 -23.75
C PHE A 37 28.76 -1.00 -24.45
N SER A 38 29.03 -1.95 -25.33
CA SER A 38 30.20 -1.91 -26.22
C SER A 38 29.93 -2.67 -27.51
N GLN A 39 30.95 -2.90 -28.32
CA GLN A 39 30.90 -3.78 -29.48
C GLN A 39 32.19 -4.60 -29.54
N TRP A 40 32.12 -5.82 -30.06
CA TRP A 40 33.29 -6.63 -30.34
C TRP A 40 33.95 -6.17 -31.65
N THR A 41 35.26 -6.09 -31.72
CA THR A 41 35.98 -5.98 -33.01
C THR A 41 35.67 -7.21 -33.87
N LYS A 42 35.65 -8.38 -33.22
CA LYS A 42 35.20 -9.66 -33.76
C LYS A 42 34.69 -10.55 -32.61
N ASP A 43 33.44 -10.99 -32.64
CA ASP A 43 32.91 -11.89 -31.60
C ASP A 43 33.47 -13.33 -31.74
N ALA A 44 33.02 -14.24 -30.86
CA ALA A 44 33.45 -15.63 -30.85
C ALA A 44 32.95 -16.44 -32.06
N GLN A 45 31.87 -15.99 -32.71
CA GLN A 45 31.28 -16.56 -33.92
C GLN A 45 31.98 -16.03 -35.19
N GLY A 46 32.70 -14.92 -35.06
CA GLY A 46 33.46 -14.26 -36.11
C GLY A 46 32.81 -13.01 -36.69
N THR A 47 31.67 -12.58 -36.16
CA THR A 47 30.95 -11.36 -36.56
C THR A 47 31.77 -10.13 -36.18
N LYS A 48 32.07 -9.27 -37.16
CA LYS A 48 32.72 -7.99 -36.91
C LYS A 48 31.74 -6.99 -36.29
N LYS A 49 32.23 -6.09 -35.44
CA LYS A 49 31.45 -4.98 -34.84
C LYS A 49 30.17 -5.41 -34.11
N ALA A 50 30.04 -6.66 -33.67
CA ALA A 50 28.83 -7.14 -33.01
C ALA A 50 28.57 -6.38 -31.68
N ASN A 51 27.40 -5.74 -31.55
CA ASN A 51 27.03 -5.00 -30.35
C ASN A 51 26.92 -5.93 -29.13
N PHE A 52 27.48 -5.49 -28.01
CA PHE A 52 27.41 -6.14 -26.71
C PHE A 52 26.66 -5.23 -25.72
N PHE A 53 25.57 -5.76 -25.14
CA PHE A 53 24.80 -5.09 -24.11
C PHE A 53 24.67 -5.99 -22.88
N GLN A 54 24.95 -5.42 -21.71
CA GLN A 54 24.77 -6.07 -20.42
C GLN A 54 24.07 -5.11 -19.44
N LYS A 55 22.98 -5.57 -18.83
CA LYS A 55 22.37 -4.96 -17.66
C LYS A 55 22.70 -5.83 -16.44
N SER A 56 23.35 -5.27 -15.44
CA SER A 56 23.76 -5.99 -14.23
C SER A 56 23.27 -5.28 -12.97
N ALA A 57 22.81 -6.06 -12.00
CA ALA A 57 22.71 -5.59 -10.63
C ALA A 57 24.12 -5.53 -10.02
N ILE A 58 24.33 -4.59 -9.09
CA ILE A 58 25.53 -4.53 -8.26
C ILE A 58 25.40 -5.54 -7.12
N GLU A 59 26.26 -6.54 -7.08
CA GLU A 59 26.24 -7.61 -6.05
C GLU A 59 26.93 -7.17 -4.76
N LYS A 60 27.99 -6.36 -4.87
CA LYS A 60 28.85 -5.96 -3.76
C LYS A 60 29.30 -4.52 -3.95
N VAL A 61 29.35 -3.77 -2.85
CA VAL A 61 30.02 -2.46 -2.73
C VAL A 61 30.98 -2.52 -1.55
N SER A 62 32.12 -1.85 -1.67
CA SER A 62 33.19 -1.77 -0.68
C SER A 62 33.98 -0.47 -0.88
N LYS A 63 34.83 -0.08 0.08
CA LYS A 63 35.72 1.06 -0.08
C LYS A 63 37.19 0.65 -0.13
N THR A 64 37.97 1.39 -0.91
CA THR A 64 39.44 1.33 -0.90
C THR A 64 40.00 2.04 0.35
N PRO A 65 41.31 1.91 0.65
CA PRO A 65 41.99 2.73 1.64
C PRO A 65 42.00 4.24 1.33
N SER A 66 41.83 4.65 0.06
CA SER A 66 41.65 6.07 -0.34
C SER A 66 40.23 6.59 -0.10
N GLY A 67 39.28 5.73 0.30
CA GLY A 67 37.87 6.09 0.49
C GLY A 67 37.03 6.06 -0.80
N ASP A 68 37.62 5.69 -1.93
CA ASP A 68 36.95 5.45 -3.20
C ASP A 68 36.01 4.23 -3.11
N ASP A 69 34.92 4.20 -3.91
CA ASP A 69 33.99 3.08 -3.95
C ASP A 69 34.42 2.03 -4.99
N THR A 70 34.63 0.79 -4.54
CA THR A 70 34.85 -0.40 -5.40
C THR A 70 33.62 -1.30 -5.33
N PHE A 71 33.01 -1.61 -6.48
CA PHE A 71 31.77 -2.37 -6.61
C PHE A 71 31.80 -3.39 -7.76
N ILE A 72 31.02 -4.47 -7.63
CA ILE A 72 31.02 -5.60 -8.58
C ILE A 72 29.67 -5.68 -9.28
N ALA A 73 29.69 -5.58 -10.62
CA ALA A 73 28.55 -5.82 -11.50
C ALA A 73 28.73 -7.16 -12.22
N LYS A 74 27.82 -8.12 -12.01
CA LYS A 74 27.96 -9.50 -12.54
C LYS A 74 26.87 -9.85 -13.54
N ALA A 75 27.19 -10.73 -14.48
CA ALA A 75 26.22 -11.39 -15.35
C ALA A 75 26.58 -12.87 -15.55
N SER A 76 25.90 -13.54 -16.49
CA SER A 76 26.00 -14.97 -16.78
C SER A 76 27.37 -15.46 -17.26
N TYR A 77 28.27 -14.57 -17.70
CA TYR A 77 29.61 -14.95 -18.15
C TYR A 77 30.69 -13.95 -17.69
N TYR A 78 30.55 -12.66 -18.03
CA TYR A 78 31.51 -11.64 -17.63
C TYR A 78 31.15 -10.99 -16.28
N SER A 79 32.18 -10.78 -15.47
CA SER A 79 32.12 -10.05 -14.19
C SER A 79 32.97 -8.79 -14.26
N TRP A 80 32.44 -7.68 -13.77
CA TRP A 80 33.04 -6.35 -13.84
C TRP A 80 33.28 -5.80 -12.44
N GLU A 81 34.54 -5.69 -12.05
CA GLU A 81 34.98 -5.05 -10.82
C GLU A 81 35.34 -3.58 -11.15
N ILE A 82 34.63 -2.63 -10.54
CA ILE A 82 34.65 -1.21 -10.92
C ILE A 82 35.04 -0.39 -9.70
N THR A 83 36.10 0.42 -9.79
CA THR A 83 36.48 1.39 -8.76
C THR A 83 36.26 2.81 -9.28
N SER A 84 35.53 3.63 -8.52
CA SER A 84 35.36 5.06 -8.80
C SER A 84 36.59 5.85 -8.39
N HIS A 85 36.97 6.90 -9.12
CA HIS A 85 37.97 7.89 -8.67
C HIS A 85 37.48 9.32 -8.93
N ASP A 86 38.14 10.32 -8.32
CA ASP A 86 37.83 11.75 -8.45
C ASP A 86 36.35 12.11 -8.17
N VAL A 87 35.77 11.56 -7.09
CA VAL A 87 34.34 11.69 -6.76
C VAL A 87 33.46 11.27 -7.97
N TYR A 88 33.65 10.03 -8.40
CA TYR A 88 33.03 9.42 -9.59
C TYR A 88 33.37 10.15 -10.91
N GLY A 89 34.40 11.00 -10.96
CA GLY A 89 34.88 11.66 -12.18
C GLY A 89 35.56 10.71 -13.18
N LYS A 90 36.11 9.59 -12.69
CA LYS A 90 36.66 8.47 -13.47
C LYS A 90 36.16 7.14 -12.90
N LEU A 91 36.29 6.07 -13.69
CA LEU A 91 36.23 4.68 -13.20
C LEU A 91 37.46 3.93 -13.72
N ASP A 92 38.05 3.07 -12.91
CA ASP A 92 38.90 1.97 -13.40
C ASP A 92 38.11 0.66 -13.30
N VAL A 93 38.14 -0.13 -14.38
CA VAL A 93 37.25 -1.26 -14.61
C VAL A 93 38.05 -2.50 -14.96
N VAL A 94 37.88 -3.56 -14.19
CA VAL A 94 38.48 -4.88 -14.41
C VAL A 94 37.40 -5.82 -14.93
N MET A 95 37.50 -6.16 -16.21
CA MET A 95 36.70 -7.21 -16.83
C MET A 95 37.31 -8.57 -16.51
N SER A 96 36.46 -9.57 -16.25
CA SER A 96 36.90 -10.94 -16.00
C SER A 96 35.92 -12.00 -16.51
N ASN A 97 36.43 -13.18 -16.86
CA ASN A 97 35.64 -14.34 -17.31
C ASN A 97 35.77 -15.53 -16.33
N PRO A 98 34.98 -16.61 -16.50
CA PRO A 98 35.01 -17.76 -15.58
C PRO A 98 36.32 -18.57 -15.60
N ALA A 99 37.18 -18.35 -16.61
CA ALA A 99 38.50 -18.95 -16.70
C ALA A 99 39.61 -18.12 -16.01
N GLY A 100 39.24 -17.03 -15.32
CA GLY A 100 40.17 -16.19 -14.57
C GLY A 100 40.99 -15.20 -15.40
N ALA A 101 40.77 -15.12 -16.72
CA ALA A 101 41.37 -14.07 -17.54
C ALA A 101 40.81 -12.70 -17.11
N LYS A 102 41.67 -11.68 -17.13
CA LYS A 102 41.33 -10.29 -16.73
C LYS A 102 41.83 -9.28 -17.76
N SER A 103 41.14 -8.14 -17.86
CA SER A 103 41.61 -6.95 -18.56
C SER A 103 41.19 -5.68 -17.82
N ASN A 104 42.06 -4.67 -17.81
CA ASN A 104 41.92 -3.43 -17.05
C ASN A 104 41.70 -2.26 -18.01
N MET A 105 40.68 -1.44 -17.77
CA MET A 105 40.25 -0.36 -18.65
C MET A 105 39.85 0.88 -17.84
N SER A 106 40.38 2.05 -18.20
CA SER A 106 40.04 3.32 -17.56
C SER A 106 38.94 4.07 -18.34
N PHE A 107 38.01 4.67 -17.62
CA PHE A 107 36.87 5.40 -18.15
C PHE A 107 36.77 6.80 -17.55
N LYS A 108 36.29 7.76 -18.35
CA LYS A 108 36.08 9.16 -17.94
C LYS A 108 34.59 9.49 -17.90
N ARG A 109 34.11 10.19 -16.86
CA ARG A 109 32.74 10.70 -16.81
C ARG A 109 32.56 11.78 -17.88
N ILE A 110 31.82 11.45 -18.94
CA ILE A 110 31.48 12.38 -20.03
C ILE A 110 30.21 13.17 -19.76
N TRP A 111 29.32 12.66 -18.88
CA TRP A 111 28.07 13.33 -18.53
C TRP A 111 27.55 12.96 -17.14
N GLN A 112 26.78 13.87 -16.55
CA GLN A 112 26.03 13.70 -15.30
C GLN A 112 24.70 14.47 -15.39
N SER A 113 23.68 14.02 -14.64
CA SER A 113 22.42 14.75 -14.49
C SER A 113 22.61 16.11 -13.80
N LYS A 114 21.66 17.02 -14.05
CA LYS A 114 21.55 18.33 -13.39
C LYS A 114 20.08 18.59 -13.06
N GLY A 115 19.73 18.41 -11.79
CA GLY A 115 18.34 18.44 -11.31
C GLY A 115 17.59 17.12 -11.55
N GLU A 116 16.61 16.86 -10.68
CA GLU A 116 15.79 15.64 -10.56
C GLU A 116 16.55 14.33 -10.32
N GLN A 117 16.28 13.68 -9.17
CA GLN A 117 16.60 12.27 -8.98
C GLN A 117 15.73 11.42 -9.91
N ALA A 118 16.34 10.77 -10.89
CA ALA A 118 15.65 9.82 -11.76
C ALA A 118 15.32 8.52 -11.00
N THR A 119 14.12 8.43 -10.43
CA THR A 119 13.61 7.28 -9.66
C THR A 119 13.09 6.13 -10.52
N GLY A 120 13.19 6.23 -11.85
CA GLY A 120 12.75 5.22 -12.82
C GLY A 120 13.90 4.65 -13.64
N ALA A 121 13.77 3.39 -14.08
CA ALA A 121 14.76 2.73 -14.92
C ALA A 121 14.97 3.49 -16.25
N ALA A 122 16.24 3.77 -16.58
CA ALA A 122 16.60 4.51 -17.78
C ALA A 122 16.19 3.73 -19.05
N ARG A 123 15.38 4.34 -19.91
CA ARG A 123 15.12 3.85 -21.28
C ARG A 123 16.29 4.26 -22.17
N ILE A 124 17.22 3.35 -22.40
CA ILE A 124 18.41 3.57 -23.21
C ILE A 124 18.18 2.89 -24.56
N TRP A 125 18.33 3.62 -25.65
CA TRP A 125 18.24 3.05 -27.00
C TRP A 125 19.64 2.77 -27.52
N THR A 126 19.80 1.76 -28.36
CA THR A 126 21.10 1.42 -28.98
C THR A 126 20.90 1.21 -30.47
N GLY A 127 21.77 1.82 -31.28
CA GLY A 127 21.77 1.66 -32.73
C GLY A 127 23.18 1.52 -33.29
N LYS A 128 23.25 1.63 -34.62
CA LYS A 128 24.48 1.67 -35.42
C LYS A 128 24.56 2.98 -36.17
N ILE A 129 25.78 3.48 -36.36
CA ILE A 129 26.07 4.65 -37.20
C ILE A 129 27.20 4.32 -38.18
N SER A 130 26.91 4.52 -39.46
CA SER A 130 27.89 4.54 -40.54
C SER A 130 27.89 5.95 -41.14
N TRP A 131 29.02 6.64 -41.03
CA TRP A 131 29.18 8.02 -41.49
C TRP A 131 30.39 8.09 -42.42
N SER A 132 30.14 7.88 -43.73
CA SER A 132 31.14 8.00 -44.79
C SER A 132 32.44 7.22 -44.43
N LYS A 133 33.61 7.86 -44.55
CA LYS A 133 34.92 7.30 -44.16
C LYS A 133 35.30 7.48 -42.68
N TYR A 134 34.41 8.03 -41.84
CA TYR A 134 34.72 8.46 -40.47
C TYR A 134 34.15 7.55 -39.37
N ALA A 135 33.08 6.80 -39.67
CA ALA A 135 32.54 5.74 -38.84
C ALA A 135 31.94 4.66 -39.73
N SER A 136 32.14 3.38 -39.41
CA SER A 136 31.62 2.25 -40.18
C SER A 136 31.09 1.19 -39.21
N ASP A 137 29.77 1.03 -39.19
CA ASP A 137 29.04 0.18 -38.26
C ASP A 137 29.43 0.39 -36.78
N GLU A 138 29.54 1.65 -36.36
CA GLU A 138 29.88 2.00 -34.97
C GLU A 138 28.63 1.98 -34.07
N MET A 139 28.75 1.43 -32.86
CA MET A 139 27.68 1.46 -31.86
C MET A 139 27.39 2.89 -31.37
N ILE A 140 26.11 3.27 -31.36
CA ILE A 140 25.65 4.50 -30.70
C ILE A 140 24.57 4.22 -29.64
N PRO A 141 24.87 4.39 -28.34
CA PRO A 141 23.84 4.49 -27.30
C PRO A 141 23.21 5.89 -27.32
N VAL A 142 21.88 5.95 -27.29
CA VAL A 142 21.09 7.17 -27.30
C VAL A 142 20.31 7.29 -25.99
N LEU A 143 20.57 8.39 -25.28
CA LEU A 143 19.94 8.73 -24.00
C LEU A 143 18.85 9.78 -24.20
N PRO A 144 17.56 9.42 -24.15
CA PRO A 144 16.47 10.39 -24.17
C PRO A 144 16.45 11.14 -22.84
N ARG A 145 16.83 12.43 -22.88
CA ARG A 145 16.53 13.35 -21.77
C ARG A 145 15.01 13.45 -21.64
N ARG A 146 14.48 13.47 -20.41
CA ARG A 146 13.09 13.81 -20.13
C ARG A 146 12.77 15.15 -20.79
N VAL A 147 11.95 15.13 -21.83
CA VAL A 147 11.51 16.33 -22.53
C VAL A 147 10.29 16.85 -21.75
N PRO A 148 10.23 18.14 -21.35
CA PRO A 148 8.97 18.74 -20.94
C PRO A 148 7.99 18.65 -22.12
N GLU A 149 6.70 18.54 -21.85
CA GLU A 149 5.75 18.00 -22.85
C GLU A 149 5.54 18.94 -24.06
N ASP A 150 5.87 20.21 -23.89
CA ASP A 150 5.76 21.33 -24.83
C ASP A 150 6.77 21.33 -26.00
N ALA A 151 7.97 20.76 -25.83
CA ALA A 151 9.03 20.92 -26.84
C ALA A 151 8.89 19.95 -28.03
N SER A 152 8.18 20.39 -29.09
CA SER A 152 8.25 19.83 -30.44
C SER A 152 9.68 19.90 -31.03
N TRP A 153 9.90 19.40 -32.24
CA TRP A 153 11.23 19.28 -32.89
C TRP A 153 12.22 18.29 -32.23
N GLY A 154 11.82 17.01 -32.19
CA GLY A 154 12.53 15.87 -31.56
C GLY A 154 13.92 15.46 -32.12
N TRP A 155 14.66 16.35 -32.78
CA TRP A 155 16.08 16.11 -33.16
C TRP A 155 17.06 17.12 -32.53
N LYS A 156 16.61 18.27 -32.01
CA LYS A 156 17.50 19.40 -31.66
C LYS A 156 18.16 19.37 -30.26
N ARG A 157 17.99 18.31 -29.45
CA ARG A 157 18.60 18.23 -28.09
C ARG A 157 19.23 16.87 -27.69
N CYS A 158 19.69 16.06 -28.65
CA CYS A 158 20.51 14.86 -28.40
C CYS A 158 21.99 15.18 -28.05
N GLN A 159 22.21 15.93 -26.97
CA GLN A 159 23.46 16.70 -26.77
C GLN A 159 24.67 15.94 -26.16
N VAL A 160 24.62 14.60 -26.03
CA VAL A 160 25.63 13.83 -25.25
C VAL A 160 26.58 12.95 -26.08
N LEU A 161 26.17 12.43 -27.26
CA LEU A 161 27.05 11.60 -28.11
C LEU A 161 27.22 12.09 -29.55
N LEU A 162 26.20 12.66 -30.19
CA LEU A 162 26.31 13.15 -31.58
C LEU A 162 27.36 14.27 -31.72
N SER A 163 27.61 15.00 -30.63
CA SER A 163 28.59 16.08 -30.49
C SER A 163 30.04 15.62 -30.21
N LEU A 164 30.28 14.32 -29.95
CA LEU A 164 31.63 13.78 -29.76
C LEU A 164 32.27 13.31 -31.07
N ILE A 165 31.53 12.54 -31.89
CA ILE A 165 32.03 11.97 -33.16
C ILE A 165 32.55 13.08 -34.10
N LEU A 166 31.85 14.22 -34.15
CA LEU A 166 32.22 15.37 -35.00
C LEU A 166 33.45 16.15 -34.53
N ARG A 167 34.00 15.92 -33.32
CA ARG A 167 35.10 16.73 -32.77
C ARG A 167 36.52 16.25 -33.11
N TYR A 168 36.68 15.05 -33.67
CA TYR A 168 38.00 14.41 -33.76
C TYR A 168 38.55 14.14 -35.17
N HIS A 169 37.84 14.52 -36.25
CA HIS A 169 38.19 14.04 -37.61
C HIS A 169 38.08 15.07 -38.75
N VAL A 170 38.16 16.37 -38.46
CA VAL A 170 38.18 17.43 -39.49
C VAL A 170 39.49 18.23 -39.45
N PRO A 171 40.48 17.92 -40.30
CA PRO A 171 41.50 18.88 -40.70
C PRO A 171 40.85 20.00 -41.51
N GLN A 172 41.16 21.26 -41.21
CA GLN A 172 40.75 22.38 -42.07
C GLN A 172 41.63 22.40 -43.32
N THR A 173 41.01 22.24 -44.51
CA THR A 173 41.63 22.55 -45.80
C THR A 173 40.74 23.50 -46.57
N HIS A 174 41.25 24.69 -46.89
CA HIS A 174 40.55 25.65 -47.73
C HIS A 174 40.47 25.11 -49.16
N PHE A 175 39.25 25.00 -49.70
CA PHE A 175 39.04 24.67 -51.09
C PHE A 175 38.99 25.97 -51.91
N ASN A 176 39.99 26.20 -52.76
CA ASN A 176 40.08 27.37 -53.61
C ASN A 176 39.66 27.01 -55.04
N ALA A 177 38.73 27.75 -55.63
CA ALA A 177 38.09 27.37 -56.89
C ALA A 177 38.64 28.16 -58.08
N ASN A 178 39.33 27.47 -59.00
CA ASN A 178 39.70 28.01 -60.31
C ASN A 178 38.95 27.28 -61.42
N ARG A 179 38.35 28.04 -62.35
CA ARG A 179 37.82 27.54 -63.62
C ARG A 179 38.87 27.76 -64.70
N HIS A 180 39.05 26.80 -65.60
CA HIS A 180 39.72 27.01 -66.88
C HIS A 180 38.73 26.73 -68.02
N SER A 181 38.54 27.72 -68.88
CA SER A 181 37.83 27.63 -70.15
C SER A 181 38.85 27.57 -71.28
N VAL A 182 38.66 26.66 -72.24
CA VAL A 182 39.51 26.52 -73.43
C VAL A 182 38.68 26.79 -74.67
N THR A 183 39.12 27.72 -75.51
CA THR A 183 38.50 28.07 -76.79
C THR A 183 39.59 28.41 -77.81
N GLY A 184 39.57 27.76 -78.98
CA GLY A 184 40.48 28.05 -80.09
C GLY A 184 39.95 27.41 -81.39
N PRO A 185 39.93 28.13 -82.53
CA PRO A 185 39.48 27.61 -83.82
C PRO A 185 40.61 26.92 -84.63
N PRO A 186 40.28 26.09 -85.63
CA PRO A 186 41.24 25.40 -86.49
C PRO A 186 41.72 26.27 -87.69
N PRO A 187 42.85 25.90 -88.34
CA PRO A 187 43.39 26.61 -89.51
C PRO A 187 42.84 26.09 -90.86
N GLU A 188 42.87 26.96 -91.88
CA GLU A 188 42.54 26.64 -93.28
C GLU A 188 43.77 26.13 -94.07
N TYR A 189 43.52 25.55 -95.25
CA TYR A 189 44.52 25.09 -96.22
C TYR A 189 44.18 25.61 -97.63
N SER A 190 45.21 25.89 -98.44
CA SER A 190 45.08 26.33 -99.83
C SER A 190 45.81 25.38 -100.80
N PRO A 191 45.29 25.13 -102.02
CA PRO A 191 45.89 24.23 -103.00
C PRO A 191 46.95 24.90 -103.90
N PRO A 192 47.91 24.15 -104.46
CA PRO A 192 48.96 24.68 -105.35
C PRO A 192 48.54 24.74 -106.84
N GLU A 193 49.19 25.63 -107.59
CA GLU A 193 49.03 25.78 -109.04
C GLU A 193 49.79 24.71 -109.87
N LYS A 194 49.43 24.59 -111.15
CA LYS A 194 50.13 23.75 -112.14
C LYS A 194 50.96 24.62 -113.09
N THR A 195 52.17 24.20 -113.39
CA THR A 195 53.00 24.73 -114.49
C THR A 195 52.91 23.85 -115.72
N GLU A 196 52.75 24.46 -116.89
CA GLU A 196 52.80 23.78 -118.20
C GLU A 196 54.24 23.76 -118.75
N VAL A 197 54.54 22.82 -119.67
CA VAL A 197 55.87 22.63 -120.25
C VAL A 197 55.84 22.95 -121.75
N GLU A 198 56.68 23.89 -122.18
CA GLU A 198 56.76 24.35 -123.59
C GLU A 198 57.46 23.32 -124.49
N VAL A 199 56.73 22.73 -125.44
CA VAL A 199 57.27 21.79 -126.43
C VAL A 199 57.74 22.54 -127.68
N ARG A 200 59.06 22.55 -127.93
CA ARG A 200 59.65 23.16 -129.13
C ARG A 200 59.81 22.15 -130.27
N LEU A 201 59.24 22.47 -131.43
CA LEU A 201 59.45 21.72 -132.67
C LEU A 201 60.88 21.90 -133.21
N PRO A 202 61.50 20.86 -133.81
CA PRO A 202 62.86 20.96 -134.34
C PRO A 202 62.94 21.89 -135.56
N GLN A 203 63.90 22.81 -135.53
CA GLN A 203 64.18 23.73 -136.63
C GLN A 203 64.80 23.01 -137.84
N PRO A 204 64.37 23.30 -139.09
CA PRO A 204 64.96 22.70 -140.29
C PRO A 204 66.38 23.24 -140.52
N GLN A 205 67.38 22.36 -140.55
CA GLN A 205 68.74 22.73 -140.96
C GLN A 205 68.81 22.99 -142.47
N PRO A 206 69.62 23.96 -142.93
CA PRO A 206 69.74 24.28 -144.35
C PRO A 206 70.33 23.10 -145.13
N SER A 207 69.77 22.85 -146.32
CA SER A 207 70.32 21.87 -147.26
C SER A 207 71.68 22.33 -147.81
N LEU A 208 72.58 21.36 -148.05
CA LEU A 208 73.92 21.65 -148.56
C LEU A 208 73.86 22.42 -149.89
N PRO A 209 74.74 23.42 -150.13
CA PRO A 209 74.72 24.22 -151.34
C PRO A 209 74.83 23.37 -152.61
N ARG A 210 73.90 23.59 -153.56
CA ARG A 210 74.03 23.00 -154.90
C ARG A 210 75.21 23.64 -155.63
N ILE A 211 76.13 22.83 -156.14
CA ILE A 211 77.21 23.29 -157.02
C ILE A 211 76.56 23.71 -158.34
N LEU A 212 76.49 25.02 -158.58
CA LEU A 212 75.89 25.63 -159.79
C LEU A 212 76.93 26.10 -160.82
N GLY A 213 78.23 25.86 -160.56
CA GLY A 213 79.27 26.03 -161.56
C GLY A 213 79.29 24.86 -162.55
N PRO A 214 79.62 25.08 -163.84
CA PRO A 214 79.80 23.98 -164.80
C PRO A 214 80.93 23.06 -164.32
N LEU A 215 80.70 21.74 -164.42
CA LEU A 215 81.72 20.75 -164.09
C LEU A 215 82.99 21.02 -164.93
N PRO A 216 84.17 21.22 -164.30
CA PRO A 216 85.40 21.47 -165.02
C PRO A 216 85.84 20.19 -165.72
N PHE A 217 85.44 20.03 -166.99
CA PHE A 217 85.86 18.89 -167.79
C PHE A 217 87.40 18.88 -167.87
N PRO A 218 88.04 17.80 -167.39
CA PRO A 218 89.50 17.74 -167.23
C PRO A 218 90.18 17.80 -168.60
N LYS A 219 91.12 18.73 -168.77
CA LYS A 219 91.76 19.00 -170.08
C LYS A 219 92.85 17.99 -170.45
N ASN A 220 93.18 17.08 -169.55
CA ASN A 220 94.18 16.03 -169.70
C ASN A 220 93.87 14.86 -168.72
N LEU A 221 94.53 13.72 -168.93
CA LEU A 221 94.30 12.49 -168.16
C LEU A 221 94.62 12.63 -166.66
N ILE A 222 95.57 13.48 -166.28
CA ILE A 222 95.96 13.70 -164.87
C ILE A 222 94.85 14.42 -164.12
N ASP A 223 94.26 15.46 -164.73
CA ASP A 223 93.11 16.16 -164.15
C ASP A 223 91.88 15.25 -164.05
N THR A 224 91.70 14.31 -164.99
CA THR A 224 90.61 13.31 -164.91
C THR A 224 90.78 12.42 -163.69
N LEU A 225 91.97 11.85 -163.51
CA LEU A 225 92.24 10.99 -162.35
C LEU A 225 92.08 11.76 -161.03
N ARG A 226 92.53 13.02 -160.97
CA ARG A 226 92.31 13.89 -159.80
C ARG A 226 90.83 14.13 -159.51
N HIS A 227 90.02 14.43 -160.52
CA HIS A 227 88.58 14.62 -160.35
C HIS A 227 87.84 13.33 -159.97
N THR A 228 88.21 12.19 -160.57
CA THR A 228 87.63 10.88 -160.19
C THR A 228 87.98 10.51 -158.75
N ILE A 229 89.22 10.75 -158.31
CA ILE A 229 89.63 10.54 -156.91
C ILE A 229 88.83 11.44 -155.97
N ALA A 230 88.75 12.74 -156.25
CA ALA A 230 87.99 13.69 -155.42
C ALA A 230 86.48 13.35 -155.34
N PHE A 231 85.88 12.89 -156.44
CA PHE A 231 84.47 12.51 -156.46
C PHE A 231 84.23 11.16 -155.74
N ALA A 232 85.17 10.22 -155.83
CA ALA A 232 85.12 8.95 -155.10
C ALA A 232 85.30 9.17 -153.58
N ASP A 233 86.20 10.07 -153.18
CA ASP A 233 86.42 10.47 -151.78
C ASP A 233 85.20 11.20 -151.21
N GLN A 234 84.61 12.14 -151.97
CA GLN A 234 83.35 12.80 -151.60
C GLN A 234 82.19 11.79 -151.50
N ALA A 235 82.09 10.81 -152.40
CA ALA A 235 81.08 9.75 -152.34
C ALA A 235 81.29 8.83 -151.13
N GLY A 236 82.54 8.47 -150.81
CA GLY A 236 82.89 7.71 -149.61
C GLY A 236 82.56 8.45 -148.31
N TYR A 237 82.87 9.74 -148.25
CA TYR A 237 82.49 10.62 -147.14
C TYR A 237 80.96 10.69 -146.98
N LEU A 238 80.21 10.88 -148.06
CA LEU A 238 78.75 10.94 -148.03
C LEU A 238 78.12 9.59 -147.63
N ALA A 239 78.66 8.47 -148.11
CA ALA A 239 78.22 7.13 -147.73
C ALA A 239 78.45 6.87 -146.23
N LYS A 240 79.66 7.20 -145.73
CA LYS A 240 79.98 7.07 -144.31
C LYS A 240 79.15 8.02 -143.43
N TYR A 241 78.95 9.26 -143.85
CA TYR A 241 78.08 10.21 -143.16
C TYR A 241 76.62 9.72 -143.10
N ALA A 242 76.13 9.06 -144.15
CA ALA A 242 74.81 8.43 -144.15
C ALA A 242 74.75 7.20 -143.21
N GLU A 243 75.80 6.37 -143.19
CA GLU A 243 75.91 5.22 -142.28
C GLU A 243 75.96 5.65 -140.81
N ASP A 244 76.82 6.60 -140.46
CA ASP A 244 76.97 7.13 -139.09
C ASP A 244 75.69 7.86 -138.64
N ARG A 245 75.02 8.59 -139.56
CA ARG A 245 73.73 9.26 -139.26
C ARG A 245 72.56 8.27 -139.17
N PHE A 246 72.59 7.14 -139.90
CA PHE A 246 71.63 6.06 -139.73
C PHE A 246 71.80 5.38 -138.37
N LYS A 247 73.04 5.00 -137.99
CA LYS A 247 73.35 4.43 -136.66
C LYS A 247 72.94 5.34 -135.50
N ALA A 248 73.16 6.65 -135.64
CA ALA A 248 72.73 7.63 -134.64
C ALA A 248 71.19 7.72 -134.52
N LEU A 249 70.46 7.61 -135.63
CA LEU A 249 68.99 7.61 -135.66
C LEU A 249 68.40 6.29 -135.12
N ASP A 250 69.03 5.17 -135.42
CA ASP A 250 68.67 3.84 -134.93
C ASP A 250 68.85 3.74 -133.40
N ALA A 251 69.97 4.26 -132.88
CA ALA A 251 70.21 4.38 -131.44
C ALA A 251 69.20 5.31 -130.73
N ASP A 252 68.86 6.46 -131.33
CA ASP A 252 67.83 7.37 -130.81
C ASP A 252 66.43 6.72 -130.85
N PHE A 253 66.11 5.95 -131.90
CA PHE A 253 64.86 5.20 -132.00
C PHE A 253 64.76 4.13 -130.91
N HIS A 254 65.82 3.35 -130.69
CA HIS A 254 65.88 2.36 -129.62
C HIS A 254 65.78 3.00 -128.22
N ALA A 255 66.52 4.08 -127.95
CA ALA A 255 66.45 4.81 -126.68
C ALA A 255 65.04 5.39 -126.42
N ARG A 256 64.35 5.92 -127.44
CA ARG A 256 62.96 6.35 -127.34
C ARG A 256 62.00 5.19 -127.10
N GLY A 257 62.27 4.02 -127.69
CA GLY A 257 61.52 2.79 -127.43
C GLY A 257 61.61 2.35 -125.96
N GLU A 258 62.81 2.40 -125.37
CA GLU A 258 63.00 2.12 -123.95
C GLU A 258 62.30 3.16 -123.06
N GLN A 259 62.42 4.46 -123.37
CA GLN A 259 61.70 5.53 -122.66
C GLN A 259 60.18 5.36 -122.73
N LEU A 260 59.63 5.00 -123.91
CA LEU A 260 58.20 4.76 -124.08
C LEU A 260 57.73 3.54 -123.28
N ASN A 261 58.52 2.47 -123.25
CA ASN A 261 58.22 1.29 -122.44
C ASN A 261 58.25 1.63 -120.94
N ALA A 262 59.27 2.35 -120.47
CA ALA A 262 59.37 2.79 -119.07
C ALA A 262 58.18 3.68 -118.66
N ALA A 263 57.85 4.70 -119.46
CA ALA A 263 56.70 5.57 -119.22
C ALA A 263 55.35 4.82 -119.29
N THR A 264 55.26 3.75 -120.10
CA THR A 264 54.08 2.87 -120.17
C THR A 264 53.94 2.03 -118.90
N THR A 265 55.04 1.49 -118.37
CA THR A 265 55.07 0.77 -117.08
C THR A 265 54.70 1.70 -115.93
N GLU A 266 55.28 2.89 -115.87
CA GLU A 266 54.95 3.92 -114.86
C GLU A 266 53.46 4.30 -114.89
N ASN A 267 52.90 4.56 -116.10
CA ASN A 267 51.47 4.78 -116.27
C ASN A 267 50.60 3.60 -115.82
N SER A 268 51.10 2.36 -115.90
CA SER A 268 50.40 1.17 -115.42
C SER A 268 50.34 1.13 -113.89
N GLU A 269 51.46 1.38 -113.21
CA GLU A 269 51.50 1.41 -111.74
C GLU A 269 50.71 2.59 -111.17
N LEU A 270 50.85 3.79 -111.73
CA LEU A 270 50.05 4.97 -111.34
C LEU A 270 48.54 4.71 -111.47
N ARG A 271 48.10 3.95 -112.49
CA ARG A 271 46.69 3.54 -112.63
C ARG A 271 46.23 2.56 -111.55
N LYS A 272 47.12 1.67 -111.07
CA LYS A 272 46.82 0.79 -109.92
C LYS A 272 46.71 1.57 -108.62
N GLU A 273 47.62 2.53 -108.40
CA GLU A 273 47.62 3.39 -107.21
C GLU A 273 46.39 4.30 -107.18
N ILE A 274 46.04 4.94 -108.30
CA ILE A 274 44.79 5.71 -108.43
C ILE A 274 43.57 4.84 -108.12
N LYS A 275 43.51 3.59 -108.63
CA LYS A 275 42.42 2.68 -108.29
C LYS A 275 42.37 2.39 -106.78
N LYS A 276 43.51 2.05 -106.17
CA LYS A 276 43.57 1.77 -104.73
C LYS A 276 43.09 2.97 -103.91
N LEU A 277 43.53 4.19 -104.24
CA LEU A 277 43.10 5.41 -103.57
C LEU A 277 41.60 5.69 -103.73
N ILE A 278 40.99 5.32 -104.87
CA ILE A 278 39.53 5.38 -105.07
C ILE A 278 38.81 4.36 -104.18
N ASP A 279 39.31 3.13 -104.12
CA ASP A 279 38.73 2.06 -103.28
C ASP A 279 38.83 2.42 -101.78
N ASP A 280 40.00 2.88 -101.32
CA ASP A 280 40.23 3.38 -99.95
C ASP A 280 39.33 4.60 -99.62
N LEU A 281 39.21 5.57 -100.54
CA LEU A 281 38.32 6.74 -100.37
C LEU A 281 36.84 6.34 -100.25
N ASN A 282 36.40 5.29 -100.96
CA ASN A 282 35.03 4.80 -100.84
C ASN A 282 34.78 4.11 -99.49
N VAL A 283 35.78 3.41 -98.94
CA VAL A 283 35.72 2.85 -97.58
C VAL A 283 35.64 3.95 -96.51
N GLU A 284 36.45 5.02 -96.61
CA GLU A 284 36.39 6.13 -95.64
C GLU A 284 35.09 6.95 -95.74
N LYS A 285 34.53 7.12 -96.94
CA LYS A 285 33.18 7.68 -97.12
C LYS A 285 32.11 6.83 -96.43
N ALA A 286 32.16 5.51 -96.58
CA ALA A 286 31.21 4.61 -95.91
C ALA A 286 31.32 4.69 -94.37
N LYS A 287 32.55 4.74 -93.83
CA LYS A 287 32.80 4.97 -92.39
C LYS A 287 32.26 6.32 -91.92
N THR A 288 32.43 7.38 -92.72
CA THR A 288 31.90 8.71 -92.39
C THR A 288 30.38 8.69 -92.30
N VAL A 289 29.69 8.01 -93.22
CA VAL A 289 28.22 7.85 -93.16
C VAL A 289 27.77 7.07 -91.92
N ASP A 290 28.43 5.96 -91.54
CA ASP A 290 28.14 5.23 -90.30
C ASP A 290 28.32 6.11 -89.06
N LEU A 291 29.45 6.81 -88.96
CA LEU A 291 29.75 7.69 -87.83
C LEU A 291 28.77 8.88 -87.75
N THR A 292 28.39 9.48 -88.87
CA THR A 292 27.37 10.54 -88.90
C THR A 292 26.01 10.03 -88.43
N LYS A 293 25.60 8.83 -88.87
CA LYS A 293 24.35 8.22 -88.41
C LYS A 293 24.40 7.95 -86.90
N ARG A 294 25.46 7.29 -86.43
CA ARG A 294 25.62 6.94 -85.00
C ARG A 294 25.71 8.17 -84.10
N LEU A 295 26.25 9.27 -84.59
CA LEU A 295 26.23 10.56 -83.89
C LEU A 295 24.80 11.10 -83.75
N ALA A 296 24.00 11.06 -84.83
CA ALA A 296 22.60 11.47 -84.79
C ALA A 296 21.75 10.56 -83.87
N ASP A 297 21.92 9.24 -83.96
CA ASP A 297 21.25 8.26 -83.10
C ASP A 297 21.60 8.49 -81.62
N ALA A 298 22.87 8.77 -81.30
CA ALA A 298 23.32 9.08 -79.94
C ALA A 298 22.82 10.44 -79.42
N GLN A 299 22.75 11.46 -80.28
CA GLN A 299 22.17 12.76 -79.94
C GLN A 299 20.67 12.64 -79.64
N ALA A 300 19.93 11.86 -80.44
CA ALA A 300 18.50 11.58 -80.22
C ALA A 300 18.26 10.83 -78.91
N ALA A 301 19.07 9.79 -78.61
CA ALA A 301 19.00 9.06 -77.35
C ALA A 301 19.28 9.97 -76.14
N HIS A 302 20.34 10.78 -76.19
CA HIS A 302 20.67 11.71 -75.10
C HIS A 302 19.59 12.79 -74.90
N ALA A 303 18.94 13.27 -75.98
CA ALA A 303 17.81 14.20 -75.87
C ALA A 303 16.58 13.55 -75.22
N ALA A 304 16.30 12.27 -75.50
CA ALA A 304 15.23 11.52 -74.86
C ALA A 304 15.52 11.27 -73.36
N ASP A 305 16.76 10.90 -73.02
CA ASP A 305 17.19 10.72 -71.62
C ASP A 305 17.14 12.03 -70.83
N LEU A 306 17.55 13.16 -71.41
CA LEU A 306 17.40 14.48 -70.79
C LEU A 306 15.93 14.80 -70.51
N LYS A 307 15.06 14.66 -71.52
CA LYS A 307 13.62 14.92 -71.36
C LYS A 307 13.01 14.06 -70.25
N LYS A 308 13.36 12.77 -70.20
CA LYS A 308 12.90 11.86 -69.14
C LYS A 308 13.40 12.32 -67.76
N ARG A 309 14.67 12.71 -67.65
CA ARG A 309 15.23 13.19 -66.37
C ARG A 309 14.61 14.51 -65.91
N ASP A 310 14.23 15.40 -66.83
CA ASP A 310 13.49 16.62 -66.50
C ASP A 310 12.05 16.31 -66.04
N GLU A 311 11.40 15.31 -66.63
CA GLU A 311 10.09 14.79 -66.17
C GLU A 311 10.18 14.14 -64.79
N ASP A 312 11.19 13.29 -64.56
CA ASP A 312 11.47 12.67 -63.26
C ASP A 312 11.77 13.73 -62.19
N LEU A 313 12.57 14.77 -62.51
CA LEU A 313 12.85 15.90 -61.61
C LEU A 313 11.61 16.77 -61.33
N ALA A 314 10.75 16.98 -62.32
CA ALA A 314 9.51 17.74 -62.14
C ALA A 314 8.48 16.99 -61.29
N ASN A 315 8.48 15.65 -61.34
CA ASN A 315 7.63 14.82 -60.48
C ASN A 315 8.21 14.70 -59.06
N GLY A 316 9.52 14.55 -58.91
CA GLY A 316 10.19 14.55 -57.60
C GLY A 316 9.87 15.80 -56.78
N LYS A 317 9.99 16.99 -57.39
CA LYS A 317 9.65 18.27 -56.72
C LYS A 317 8.20 18.35 -56.24
N LYS A 318 7.24 17.75 -56.96
CA LYS A 318 5.83 17.72 -56.52
C LYS A 318 5.67 16.83 -55.29
N HIS A 319 6.35 15.69 -55.25
CA HIS A 319 6.37 14.84 -54.06
C HIS A 319 7.03 15.54 -52.88
N ASP A 320 8.17 16.22 -53.07
CA ASP A 320 8.80 17.05 -52.02
C ASP A 320 7.80 18.11 -51.49
N ASP A 321 7.10 18.82 -52.37
CA ASP A 321 6.09 19.82 -52.03
C ASP A 321 4.86 19.22 -51.31
N GLU A 322 4.50 17.96 -51.54
CA GLU A 322 3.36 17.26 -50.90
C GLU A 322 3.76 16.64 -49.56
N ASP A 323 4.97 16.09 -49.47
CA ASP A 323 5.57 15.59 -48.24
C ASP A 323 5.82 16.74 -47.25
N HIS A 324 6.30 17.90 -47.71
CA HIS A 324 6.44 19.09 -46.86
C HIS A 324 5.10 19.54 -46.25
N LYS A 325 4.03 19.66 -47.06
CA LYS A 325 2.68 19.98 -46.55
C LYS A 325 2.18 18.93 -45.55
N THR A 326 2.51 17.66 -45.79
CA THR A 326 2.14 16.54 -44.90
C THR A 326 2.90 16.59 -43.58
N ILE A 327 4.19 16.88 -43.62
CA ILE A 327 5.06 17.08 -42.44
C ILE A 327 4.55 18.25 -41.60
N ASP A 328 4.28 19.41 -42.21
CA ASP A 328 3.80 20.60 -41.47
C ASP A 328 2.47 20.32 -40.77
N ARG A 329 1.52 19.65 -41.44
CA ARG A 329 0.25 19.21 -40.83
C ARG A 329 0.48 18.27 -39.65
N LEU A 330 1.41 17.32 -39.77
CA LEU A 330 1.76 16.39 -38.70
C LEU A 330 2.46 17.08 -37.52
N VAL A 331 3.28 18.12 -37.78
CA VAL A 331 3.89 18.95 -36.73
C VAL A 331 2.82 19.70 -35.94
N SER A 332 1.86 20.36 -36.61
CA SER A 332 0.76 21.06 -35.91
C SER A 332 -0.13 20.12 -35.10
N GLN A 333 -0.41 18.91 -35.61
CA GLN A 333 -1.13 17.88 -34.86
C GLN A 333 -0.33 17.41 -33.62
N LEU A 334 0.97 17.15 -33.78
CA LEU A 334 1.87 16.74 -32.71
C LEU A 334 2.04 17.83 -31.64
N GLU A 335 1.94 19.11 -31.98
CA GLU A 335 1.93 20.24 -31.05
C GLU A 335 0.59 20.36 -30.30
N TYR A 336 -0.54 20.17 -30.98
CA TYR A 336 -1.86 20.13 -30.35
C TYR A 336 -1.97 18.99 -29.31
N GLU A 337 -1.59 17.76 -29.68
CA GLU A 337 -1.62 16.60 -28.79
C GLU A 337 -0.73 16.80 -27.55
N ARG A 338 0.39 17.50 -27.69
CA ARG A 338 1.28 17.86 -26.57
C ARG A 338 0.65 18.86 -25.61
N ALA A 339 0.03 19.92 -26.12
CA ALA A 339 -0.68 20.89 -25.31
C ALA A 339 -1.87 20.25 -24.57
N SER A 340 -2.63 19.40 -25.27
CA SER A 340 -3.70 18.57 -24.70
C SER A 340 -3.18 17.68 -23.57
N LYS A 341 -2.08 16.95 -23.80
CA LYS A 341 -1.46 16.06 -22.81
C LYS A 341 -0.98 16.81 -21.57
N ALA A 342 -0.35 17.97 -21.72
CA ALA A 342 0.13 18.79 -20.61
C ALA A 342 -1.02 19.31 -19.72
N GLU A 343 -2.13 19.73 -20.33
CA GLU A 343 -3.32 20.18 -19.59
C GLU A 343 -4.06 19.00 -18.91
N VAL A 344 -4.04 17.80 -19.50
CA VAL A 344 -4.52 16.57 -18.83
C VAL A 344 -3.63 16.19 -17.66
N GLN A 345 -2.30 16.25 -17.80
CA GLN A 345 -1.35 15.97 -16.72
C GLN A 345 -1.54 16.94 -15.55
N LYS A 346 -1.64 18.24 -15.83
CA LYS A 346 -1.94 19.28 -14.83
C LYS A 346 -3.26 19.03 -14.08
N LYS A 347 -4.32 18.60 -14.78
CA LYS A 347 -5.59 18.20 -14.15
C LYS A 347 -5.42 16.96 -13.28
N PHE A 348 -4.69 15.94 -13.75
CA PHE A 348 -4.39 14.74 -12.98
C PHE A 348 -3.60 15.04 -11.69
N ASP A 349 -2.61 15.93 -11.75
CA ASP A 349 -1.79 16.33 -10.60
C ASP A 349 -2.63 17.14 -9.57
N GLN A 350 -3.54 17.99 -10.05
CA GLN A 350 -4.52 18.68 -9.19
C GLN A 350 -5.47 17.68 -8.51
N THR A 351 -6.13 16.81 -9.27
CA THR A 351 -7.06 15.79 -8.71
C THR A 351 -6.36 14.83 -7.75
N THR A 352 -5.07 14.50 -7.99
CA THR A 352 -4.25 13.70 -7.08
C THR A 352 -3.95 14.44 -5.77
N THR A 353 -3.91 15.77 -5.79
CA THR A 353 -3.75 16.62 -4.60
C THR A 353 -5.08 16.74 -3.85
N ASP A 354 -6.17 17.05 -4.56
CA ASP A 354 -7.53 17.15 -4.01
C ASP A 354 -7.97 15.85 -3.32
N LEU A 355 -7.60 14.69 -3.89
CA LEU A 355 -7.87 13.37 -3.32
C LEU A 355 -7.16 13.17 -1.97
N ARG A 356 -5.87 13.53 -1.87
CA ARG A 356 -5.12 13.42 -0.60
C ARG A 356 -5.69 14.33 0.48
N ASP A 357 -6.11 15.53 0.10
CA ASP A 357 -6.81 16.47 0.99
C ASP A 357 -8.16 15.90 1.47
N ALA A 358 -8.91 15.24 0.59
CA ALA A 358 -10.15 14.56 0.95
C ALA A 358 -9.91 13.34 1.87
N GLU A 359 -8.89 12.52 1.60
CA GLU A 359 -8.48 11.40 2.46
C GLU A 359 -8.03 11.87 3.85
N ALA A 360 -7.29 12.98 3.93
CA ALA A 360 -6.87 13.59 5.18
C ALA A 360 -8.07 14.11 6.00
N ARG A 361 -9.05 14.75 5.35
CA ARG A 361 -10.31 15.19 5.98
C ARG A 361 -11.14 13.99 6.46
N LEU A 362 -11.29 12.95 5.64
CA LEU A 362 -12.00 11.71 6.00
C LEU A 362 -11.39 11.09 7.27
N LYS A 363 -10.06 11.02 7.35
CA LYS A 363 -9.34 10.50 8.52
C LYS A 363 -9.55 11.37 9.77
N ALA A 364 -9.63 12.69 9.61
CA ALA A 364 -9.90 13.61 10.71
C ALA A 364 -11.34 13.50 11.23
N GLU A 365 -12.34 13.41 10.35
CA GLU A 365 -13.75 13.20 10.77
C GLU A 365 -13.95 11.81 11.38
N ALA A 366 -13.30 10.76 10.86
CA ALA A 366 -13.33 9.43 11.46
C ALA A 366 -12.78 9.43 12.90
N ALA A 367 -11.73 10.21 13.19
CA ALA A 367 -11.23 10.38 14.56
C ALA A 367 -12.24 11.08 15.48
N LYS A 368 -12.97 12.09 14.98
CA LYS A 368 -14.06 12.73 15.76
C LYS A 368 -15.23 11.78 16.02
N ILE A 369 -15.57 10.91 15.07
CA ILE A 369 -16.63 9.90 15.25
C ILE A 369 -16.27 8.93 16.38
N VAL A 370 -14.99 8.52 16.49
CA VAL A 370 -14.51 7.68 17.59
C VAL A 370 -14.60 8.41 18.94
N ASP A 371 -14.16 9.67 19.03
CA ASP A 371 -14.29 10.49 20.25
C ASP A 371 -15.75 10.67 20.68
N LEU A 372 -16.63 11.03 19.75
CA LEU A 372 -18.06 11.19 20.01
C LEU A 372 -18.71 9.87 20.46
N THR A 373 -18.30 8.73 19.90
CA THR A 373 -18.81 7.40 20.28
C THR A 373 -18.38 7.05 21.71
N ALA A 374 -17.11 7.29 22.08
CA ALA A 374 -16.63 7.09 23.44
C ALA A 374 -17.34 8.03 24.44
N ARG A 375 -17.65 9.26 24.02
CA ARG A 375 -18.40 10.23 24.83
C ARG A 375 -19.87 9.84 25.00
N ILE A 376 -20.52 9.28 23.97
CA ILE A 376 -21.88 8.71 24.06
C ILE A 376 -21.91 7.57 25.09
N ALA A 377 -21.01 6.58 24.96
CA ALA A 377 -20.94 5.46 25.90
C ALA A 377 -20.69 5.92 27.36
N THR A 378 -19.90 7.00 27.54
CA THR A 378 -19.67 7.61 28.86
C THR A 378 -20.95 8.25 29.43
N LEU A 379 -21.72 8.97 28.60
CA LEU A 379 -22.99 9.59 28.99
C LEU A 379 -24.09 8.55 29.26
N GLU A 380 -24.13 7.46 28.50
CA GLU A 380 -25.05 6.33 28.72
C GLU A 380 -24.76 5.64 30.06
N ALA A 381 -23.49 5.42 30.40
CA ALA A 381 -23.08 4.87 31.69
C ALA A 381 -23.44 5.81 32.86
N GLN A 382 -23.28 7.13 32.71
CA GLN A 382 -23.71 8.12 33.71
C GLN A 382 -25.24 8.12 33.88
N LEU A 383 -26.00 8.12 32.78
CA LEU A 383 -27.47 8.07 32.81
C LEU A 383 -28.00 6.80 33.49
N GLU A 384 -27.30 5.66 33.34
CA GLU A 384 -27.65 4.41 34.02
C GLU A 384 -27.37 4.45 35.54
N VAL A 385 -26.33 5.16 35.99
CA VAL A 385 -26.09 5.41 37.42
C VAL A 385 -27.18 6.32 38.01
N GLU A 386 -27.49 7.43 37.34
CA GLU A 386 -28.54 8.37 37.77
C GLU A 386 -29.94 7.73 37.83
N LYS A 387 -30.26 6.82 36.89
CA LYS A 387 -31.51 6.03 36.95
C LYS A 387 -31.60 5.19 38.22
N ARG A 388 -30.54 4.44 38.54
CA ARG A 388 -30.48 3.55 39.72
C ARG A 388 -30.55 4.34 41.02
N GLU A 389 -29.91 5.51 41.07
CA GLU A 389 -30.02 6.44 42.19
C GLU A 389 -31.44 6.98 42.33
N GLY A 390 -32.08 7.35 41.21
CA GLY A 390 -33.50 7.71 41.18
C GLY A 390 -34.45 6.61 41.65
N ASP A 391 -34.17 5.33 41.33
CA ASP A 391 -34.93 4.19 41.84
C ASP A 391 -34.68 3.94 43.34
N ARG A 392 -33.44 4.08 43.81
CA ARG A 392 -33.10 4.02 45.25
C ARG A 392 -33.87 5.08 46.03
N LEU A 393 -33.84 6.33 45.58
CA LEU A 393 -34.54 7.46 46.20
C LEU A 393 -36.06 7.30 46.15
N ARG A 394 -36.63 6.74 45.07
CA ARG A 394 -38.05 6.35 45.02
C ARG A 394 -38.40 5.29 46.08
N GLY A 395 -37.56 4.27 46.24
CA GLY A 395 -37.74 3.24 47.26
C GLY A 395 -37.68 3.78 48.69
N GLU A 396 -36.71 4.67 48.96
CA GLU A 396 -36.55 5.32 50.27
C GLU A 396 -37.70 6.28 50.59
N ASN A 397 -38.21 7.03 49.61
CA ASN A 397 -39.40 7.85 49.80
C ASN A 397 -40.62 6.99 50.11
N LYS A 398 -40.86 5.90 49.36
CA LYS A 398 -41.96 4.97 49.66
C LYS A 398 -41.87 4.38 51.07
N GLN A 399 -40.67 4.04 51.56
CA GLN A 399 -40.49 3.60 52.95
C GLN A 399 -40.76 4.72 53.97
N LYS A 400 -40.41 5.97 53.66
CA LYS A 400 -40.74 7.14 54.51
C LYS A 400 -42.25 7.37 54.56
N ASP A 401 -42.93 7.32 53.42
CA ASP A 401 -44.39 7.49 53.33
C ASP A 401 -45.11 6.38 54.12
N GLU A 402 -44.74 5.11 53.91
CA GLU A 402 -45.23 3.97 54.71
C GLU A 402 -44.88 4.05 56.21
N THR A 403 -43.91 4.87 56.60
CA THR A 403 -43.57 5.12 58.01
C THR A 403 -44.38 6.28 58.56
N ILE A 404 -44.65 7.32 57.76
CA ILE A 404 -45.54 8.43 58.08
C ILE A 404 -46.96 7.89 58.33
N GLU A 405 -47.52 7.07 57.44
CA GLU A 405 -48.85 6.45 57.63
C GLU A 405 -48.96 5.67 58.95
N LYS A 406 -47.91 4.90 59.30
CA LYS A 406 -47.86 4.14 60.56
C LYS A 406 -47.79 5.05 61.78
N LEU A 407 -47.01 6.13 61.71
CA LEU A 407 -46.89 7.13 62.78
C LEU A 407 -48.16 7.97 62.94
N GLU A 408 -48.83 8.34 61.84
CA GLU A 408 -50.12 9.03 61.87
C GLU A 408 -51.21 8.14 62.45
N LYS A 409 -51.27 6.86 62.07
CA LYS A 409 -52.18 5.91 62.70
C LYS A 409 -51.89 5.77 64.20
N ALA A 410 -50.65 5.55 64.60
CA ALA A 410 -50.28 5.41 66.01
C ALA A 410 -50.58 6.69 66.82
N LYS A 411 -50.37 7.87 66.24
CA LYS A 411 -50.79 9.16 66.81
C LYS A 411 -52.29 9.24 67.01
N ASN A 412 -53.09 8.82 66.03
CA ASN A 412 -54.55 8.85 66.12
C ASN A 412 -55.07 7.82 67.15
N ASP A 413 -54.50 6.61 67.18
CA ASP A 413 -54.82 5.58 68.18
C ASP A 413 -54.49 6.06 69.61
N LEU A 414 -53.38 6.80 69.79
CA LEU A 414 -53.01 7.44 71.07
C LEU A 414 -53.90 8.65 71.41
N GLN A 415 -54.34 9.43 70.43
CA GLN A 415 -55.27 10.54 70.61
C GLN A 415 -56.63 10.02 71.13
N CYS A 416 -57.16 8.95 70.55
CA CYS A 416 -58.40 8.32 71.03
C CYS A 416 -58.22 7.72 72.45
N GLN A 417 -57.07 7.14 72.77
CA GLN A 417 -56.78 6.67 74.14
C GLN A 417 -56.71 7.82 75.15
N LEU A 418 -56.13 8.97 74.77
CA LEU A 418 -56.07 10.16 75.60
C LEU A 418 -57.48 10.75 75.84
N GLU A 419 -58.31 10.80 74.81
CA GLU A 419 -59.71 11.26 74.91
C GLU A 419 -60.57 10.32 75.78
N GLN A 420 -60.42 9.00 75.63
CA GLN A 420 -61.08 8.03 76.52
C GLN A 420 -60.61 8.19 77.97
N ALA A 421 -59.30 8.30 78.23
CA ALA A 421 -58.78 8.51 79.57
C ALA A 421 -59.28 9.83 80.20
N GLN A 422 -59.48 10.89 79.40
CA GLN A 422 -60.08 12.14 79.87
C GLN A 422 -61.59 12.01 80.17
N ALA A 423 -62.31 11.11 79.51
CA ALA A 423 -63.68 10.76 79.85
C ALA A 423 -63.74 9.93 81.14
N ASP A 424 -62.93 8.87 81.23
CA ASP A 424 -62.83 7.99 82.41
C ASP A 424 -62.48 8.79 83.68
N VAL A 425 -61.57 9.76 83.58
CA VAL A 425 -61.23 10.66 84.70
C VAL A 425 -62.41 11.53 85.13
N LYS A 426 -63.24 12.05 84.21
CA LYS A 426 -64.45 12.82 84.56
C LYS A 426 -65.50 11.95 85.26
N ASP A 427 -65.70 10.73 84.80
CA ASP A 427 -66.64 9.78 85.41
C ASP A 427 -66.13 9.31 86.79
N LEU A 428 -64.82 9.09 86.94
CA LEU A 428 -64.20 8.82 88.24
C LEU A 428 -64.28 10.02 89.19
N GLU A 429 -64.11 11.25 88.72
CA GLU A 429 -64.34 12.47 89.52
C GLU A 429 -65.80 12.57 89.98
N ALA A 430 -66.77 12.32 89.08
CA ALA A 430 -68.19 12.35 89.41
C ALA A 430 -68.54 11.25 90.43
N LEU A 431 -67.99 10.04 90.27
CA LEU A 431 -68.14 8.94 91.20
C LEU A 431 -67.47 9.23 92.55
N ALA A 432 -66.30 9.88 92.56
CA ALA A 432 -65.60 10.30 93.78
C ALA A 432 -66.39 11.38 94.54
N LYS A 433 -66.92 12.39 93.84
CA LYS A 433 -67.85 13.39 94.41
C LYS A 433 -69.09 12.73 95.01
N LYS A 434 -69.69 11.75 94.31
CA LYS A 434 -70.83 10.98 94.81
C LYS A 434 -70.49 10.14 96.05
N LYS A 435 -69.37 9.40 96.03
CA LYS A 435 -68.91 8.62 97.19
C LYS A 435 -68.55 9.50 98.38
N SER A 436 -67.91 10.65 98.16
CA SER A 436 -67.59 11.62 99.20
C SER A 436 -68.85 12.13 99.90
N LYS A 437 -69.92 12.43 99.15
CA LYS A 437 -71.24 12.78 99.71
C LYS A 437 -71.80 11.66 100.58
N THR A 438 -71.79 10.41 100.09
CA THR A 438 -72.27 9.24 100.87
C THR A 438 -71.41 8.95 102.10
N ILE A 439 -70.09 9.19 102.05
CA ILE A 439 -69.21 9.08 103.22
C ILE A 439 -69.53 10.16 104.25
N SER A 440 -69.87 11.39 103.84
CA SER A 440 -70.36 12.43 104.76
C SER A 440 -71.68 12.01 105.40
N GLU A 441 -72.66 11.56 104.60
CA GLU A 441 -73.96 11.09 105.08
C GLU A 441 -73.83 9.92 106.08
N GLN A 442 -72.92 8.98 105.81
CA GLN A 442 -72.59 7.88 106.72
C GLN A 442 -71.79 8.34 107.95
N ALA A 443 -70.94 9.36 107.85
CA ALA A 443 -70.23 9.92 109.00
C ALA A 443 -71.20 10.64 109.96
N ASP A 444 -72.16 11.39 109.43
CA ASP A 444 -73.24 12.01 110.20
C ASP A 444 -74.13 10.95 110.88
N GLU A 445 -74.44 9.86 110.17
CA GLU A 445 -75.19 8.72 110.74
C GLU A 445 -74.37 7.95 111.80
N ILE A 446 -73.05 7.78 111.61
CA ILE A 446 -72.16 7.22 112.64
C ILE A 446 -72.07 8.14 113.86
N ILE A 447 -72.00 9.47 113.70
CA ILE A 447 -72.04 10.42 114.82
C ILE A 447 -73.36 10.28 115.59
N LYS A 448 -74.48 10.19 114.88
CA LYS A 448 -75.82 9.99 115.47
C LYS A 448 -75.91 8.65 116.21
N LEU A 449 -75.49 7.55 115.59
CA LEU A 449 -75.46 6.22 116.20
C LEU A 449 -74.49 6.16 117.40
N ASN A 450 -73.35 6.84 117.36
CA ASN A 450 -72.39 6.90 118.46
C ASN A 450 -72.93 7.73 119.64
N ASN A 451 -73.72 8.77 119.38
CA ASN A 451 -74.46 9.47 120.44
C ASN A 451 -75.55 8.58 121.05
N THR A 452 -76.34 7.86 120.25
CA THR A 452 -77.30 6.87 120.77
C THR A 452 -76.61 5.70 121.47
N ILE A 453 -75.41 5.30 121.06
CA ILE A 453 -74.58 4.33 121.79
C ILE A 453 -74.15 4.94 123.12
N LYS A 454 -73.70 6.19 123.22
CA LYS A 454 -73.40 6.85 124.50
C LYS A 454 -74.62 6.93 125.42
N GLU A 455 -75.81 7.23 124.90
CA GLU A 455 -77.07 7.20 125.66
C GLU A 455 -77.37 5.77 126.17
N LYS A 456 -77.18 4.76 125.30
CA LYS A 456 -77.34 3.35 125.65
C LYS A 456 -76.25 2.82 126.57
N THR A 457 -75.04 3.35 126.52
CA THR A 457 -73.92 3.04 127.41
C THR A 457 -74.15 3.70 128.76
N LEU A 458 -74.60 4.94 128.85
CA LEU A 458 -75.05 5.52 130.13
C LEU A 458 -76.21 4.73 130.75
N ALA A 459 -77.17 4.28 129.94
CA ALA A 459 -78.22 3.37 130.40
C ALA A 459 -77.68 1.99 130.79
N PHE A 460 -76.66 1.48 130.10
CA PHE A 460 -75.99 0.22 130.40
C PHE A 460 -75.11 0.32 131.64
N ASP A 461 -74.38 1.41 131.87
CA ASP A 461 -73.55 1.66 133.06
C ASP A 461 -74.42 1.78 134.31
N ASN A 462 -75.60 2.38 134.19
CA ASN A 462 -76.62 2.36 135.24
C ASN A 462 -77.10 0.92 135.51
N LEU A 463 -77.46 0.17 134.45
CA LEU A 463 -77.82 -1.24 134.54
C LEU A 463 -76.67 -2.13 135.03
N GLU A 464 -75.41 -1.80 134.76
CA GLU A 464 -74.20 -2.53 135.16
C GLU A 464 -73.81 -2.17 136.59
N THR A 465 -74.18 -1.00 137.08
CA THR A 465 -74.15 -0.68 138.51
C THR A 465 -75.18 -1.53 139.25
N GLU A 466 -76.41 -1.59 138.74
CA GLU A 466 -77.48 -2.48 139.23
C GLU A 466 -77.11 -3.98 139.10
N LEU A 467 -76.36 -4.35 138.05
CA LEU A 467 -75.81 -5.70 137.85
C LEU A 467 -74.55 -5.96 138.68
N LYS A 468 -73.77 -4.96 139.09
CA LYS A 468 -72.60 -5.12 139.98
C LYS A 468 -73.04 -5.36 141.42
N ASP A 469 -74.12 -4.71 141.86
CA ASP A 469 -74.76 -5.03 143.14
C ASP A 469 -75.33 -6.47 143.13
N ARG A 470 -75.84 -6.96 141.99
CA ARG A 470 -76.24 -8.37 141.80
C ARG A 470 -75.07 -9.34 141.56
N ALA A 471 -74.00 -8.94 140.88
CA ALA A 471 -72.86 -9.81 140.54
C ALA A 471 -71.92 -10.04 141.73
N LYS A 472 -72.09 -9.27 142.81
CA LYS A 472 -71.55 -9.60 144.13
C LYS A 472 -72.16 -10.88 144.73
N GLU A 473 -73.26 -11.37 144.15
CA GLU A 473 -74.03 -12.54 144.61
C GLU A 473 -73.74 -13.83 143.81
N LEU A 474 -73.18 -13.76 142.58
CA LEU A 474 -72.83 -14.94 141.76
C LEU A 474 -71.44 -14.88 141.08
N ARG A 475 -70.74 -16.03 141.10
CA ARG A 475 -69.33 -16.21 140.71
C ARG A 475 -69.13 -16.77 139.28
N THR A 476 -67.89 -16.60 138.75
CA THR A 476 -67.08 -17.52 137.88
C THR A 476 -67.38 -17.74 136.36
N HIS A 477 -66.36 -17.41 135.51
CA HIS A 477 -66.00 -17.90 134.13
C HIS A 477 -66.88 -17.55 132.89
N MET A 478 -66.45 -17.37 131.62
CA MET A 478 -65.21 -17.59 130.77
C MET A 478 -65.18 -18.87 129.90
N HIS A 479 -64.70 -18.94 128.63
CA HIS A 479 -64.31 -17.95 127.57
C HIS A 479 -64.04 -18.63 126.17
N GLU A 480 -64.14 -17.87 125.05
CA GLU A 480 -63.50 -18.05 123.70
C GLU A 480 -63.79 -19.39 122.91
N GLY A 481 -63.44 -19.65 121.61
CA GLY A 481 -62.89 -18.89 120.45
C GLY A 481 -62.51 -19.81 119.21
N HIS A 482 -62.12 -19.24 118.04
CA HIS A 482 -61.32 -19.83 116.90
C HIS A 482 -61.92 -20.88 115.88
N VAL A 483 -61.31 -21.29 114.72
CA VAL A 483 -60.70 -20.59 113.52
C VAL A 483 -60.21 -21.54 112.35
N THR A 484 -60.43 -21.21 111.04
CA THR A 484 -59.77 -21.73 109.76
C THR A 484 -59.87 -23.25 109.38
N PRO A 485 -59.28 -23.86 108.28
CA PRO A 485 -58.31 -23.44 107.21
C PRO A 485 -58.55 -23.95 105.73
N ALA A 486 -57.51 -24.04 104.87
CA ALA A 486 -57.54 -24.37 103.41
C ALA A 486 -56.25 -25.07 102.84
N PRO A 487 -56.21 -25.54 101.56
CA PRO A 487 -55.05 -26.16 100.85
C PRO A 487 -54.63 -25.42 99.53
N THR A 488 -54.07 -26.06 98.47
CA THR A 488 -52.62 -26.39 98.17
C THR A 488 -52.40 -26.48 96.62
N ALA A 489 -51.15 -26.47 96.08
CA ALA A 489 -50.83 -26.43 94.62
C ALA A 489 -49.68 -27.38 94.13
N ALA A 490 -49.27 -27.30 92.84
CA ALA A 490 -48.51 -28.33 92.07
C ALA A 490 -47.21 -27.80 91.36
N PRO A 491 -46.32 -28.64 90.75
CA PRO A 491 -44.93 -28.29 90.37
C PRO A 491 -44.67 -27.86 88.89
N GLU A 492 -43.50 -27.25 88.63
CA GLU A 492 -43.17 -26.49 87.40
C GLU A 492 -41.97 -27.04 86.55
N PRO A 493 -41.79 -26.59 85.27
CA PRO A 493 -40.67 -26.97 84.40
C PRO A 493 -39.30 -26.37 84.74
N LYS A 494 -38.21 -27.04 84.36
CA LYS A 494 -36.82 -26.68 84.72
C LYS A 494 -35.97 -26.18 83.55
N LEU A 495 -35.35 -25.01 83.68
CA LEU A 495 -34.36 -24.48 82.73
C LEU A 495 -33.13 -25.39 82.62
N ARG A 496 -32.62 -25.62 81.40
CA ARG A 496 -31.42 -26.45 81.14
C ARG A 496 -30.25 -25.66 80.58
N PHE A 497 -30.46 -24.79 79.60
CA PHE A 497 -29.44 -23.88 79.05
C PHE A 497 -30.08 -22.73 78.25
N LYS A 498 -29.29 -21.72 77.91
CA LYS A 498 -29.63 -20.69 76.92
C LYS A 498 -28.81 -20.90 75.64
N CYS A 499 -29.35 -20.53 74.49
CA CYS A 499 -28.66 -20.68 73.20
C CYS A 499 -29.24 -19.77 72.10
N ASN A 500 -28.44 -19.48 71.07
CA ASN A 500 -29.00 -19.14 69.76
C ASN A 500 -29.44 -20.42 69.03
N ILE A 501 -30.60 -20.38 68.36
CA ILE A 501 -31.05 -21.46 67.47
C ILE A 501 -30.68 -21.06 66.04
N ARG A 502 -29.75 -21.79 65.42
CA ARG A 502 -29.27 -21.54 64.05
C ARG A 502 -29.86 -22.57 63.10
N SER A 503 -30.46 -22.16 61.98
CA SER A 503 -30.83 -23.09 60.90
C SER A 503 -29.60 -23.57 60.13
N GLU A 504 -29.68 -24.79 59.61
CA GLU A 504 -28.68 -25.36 58.72
C GLU A 504 -28.92 -24.97 57.25
N SER A 505 -30.06 -24.36 56.93
CA SER A 505 -30.25 -23.61 55.69
C SER A 505 -29.38 -22.35 55.69
N SER A 506 -28.36 -22.34 54.84
CA SER A 506 -27.43 -21.21 54.66
C SER A 506 -27.28 -20.82 53.19
N SER A 507 -27.19 -19.52 52.91
CA SER A 507 -26.88 -18.99 51.59
C SER A 507 -25.70 -18.02 51.69
N GLY A 508 -24.66 -18.23 50.87
CA GLY A 508 -23.51 -17.34 50.73
C GLY A 508 -22.82 -16.95 52.05
N ASN A 509 -22.25 -17.91 52.79
CA ASN A 509 -21.53 -17.73 54.06
C ASN A 509 -22.31 -17.09 55.23
N LYS A 510 -23.60 -16.78 55.07
CA LYS A 510 -24.44 -16.25 56.15
C LYS A 510 -25.05 -17.36 56.98
N ASN A 511 -24.97 -17.22 58.30
CA ASN A 511 -25.69 -18.03 59.27
C ASN A 511 -27.12 -17.50 59.42
N VAL A 512 -28.13 -18.36 59.38
CA VAL A 512 -29.53 -17.96 59.63
C VAL A 512 -29.92 -18.31 61.06
N PHE A 513 -30.43 -17.34 61.81
CA PHE A 513 -30.84 -17.50 63.21
C PHE A 513 -32.34 -17.26 63.43
N PHE A 514 -32.86 -17.86 64.50
CA PHE A 514 -34.17 -17.53 65.08
C PHE A 514 -34.13 -16.18 65.79
N ASP A 515 -34.87 -15.20 65.27
CA ASP A 515 -35.10 -13.92 65.92
C ASP A 515 -36.59 -13.72 66.24
N LEU A 516 -36.89 -13.25 67.45
CA LEU A 516 -38.23 -12.87 67.87
C LEU A 516 -38.60 -11.49 67.31
N ASN A 517 -39.34 -11.49 66.19
CA ASN A 517 -39.64 -10.32 65.40
C ASN A 517 -40.35 -9.22 66.23
N GLY A 518 -39.75 -8.03 66.28
CA GLY A 518 -40.29 -6.89 67.03
C GLY A 518 -40.58 -7.20 68.51
N ALA A 519 -39.72 -8.01 69.15
CA ALA A 519 -39.91 -8.51 70.53
C ALA A 519 -41.26 -9.24 70.76
N GLY A 520 -41.81 -9.85 69.70
CA GLY A 520 -43.02 -10.68 69.73
C GLY A 520 -44.31 -9.94 69.32
N GLY A 521 -44.24 -8.66 68.98
CA GLY A 521 -45.39 -7.84 68.56
C GLY A 521 -45.68 -7.81 67.06
N GLN A 522 -44.95 -8.58 66.25
CA GLN A 522 -45.03 -8.54 64.78
C GLN A 522 -45.45 -9.89 64.17
N ASN A 523 -45.81 -9.88 62.88
CA ASN A 523 -46.15 -11.09 62.12
C ASN A 523 -45.24 -11.22 60.88
N PRO A 524 -44.51 -12.33 60.67
CA PRO A 524 -44.45 -13.53 61.53
C PRO A 524 -43.82 -13.24 62.91
N PRO A 525 -44.29 -13.86 64.01
CA PRO A 525 -43.74 -13.61 65.36
C PRO A 525 -42.28 -14.05 65.52
N VAL A 526 -41.86 -15.04 64.75
CA VAL A 526 -40.48 -15.54 64.71
C VAL A 526 -40.04 -15.62 63.25
N HIS A 527 -38.88 -15.04 62.95
CA HIS A 527 -38.34 -14.94 61.60
C HIS A 527 -36.85 -15.27 61.51
N ALA A 528 -36.41 -15.56 60.30
CA ALA A 528 -35.01 -15.67 59.92
C ALA A 528 -34.32 -14.31 59.94
N ILE A 529 -33.09 -14.27 60.44
CA ILE A 529 -32.16 -13.14 60.28
C ILE A 529 -30.74 -13.65 59.99
N SER A 530 -29.98 -12.90 59.18
CA SER A 530 -28.74 -13.36 58.55
C SER A 530 -27.57 -12.36 58.58
N ASP A 531 -27.66 -11.32 59.41
CA ASP A 531 -26.67 -10.23 59.55
C ASP A 531 -25.81 -10.34 60.82
N GLY A 532 -24.62 -9.72 60.78
CA GLY A 532 -23.42 -10.18 61.49
C GLY A 532 -23.35 -10.09 63.02
N SER A 533 -24.42 -9.74 63.73
CA SER A 533 -24.37 -9.30 65.14
C SER A 533 -24.86 -10.36 66.16
N TYR A 534 -24.47 -11.61 65.96
CA TYR A 534 -25.15 -12.79 66.51
C TYR A 534 -25.11 -13.00 68.04
N LYS A 535 -24.33 -12.23 68.82
CA LYS A 535 -23.95 -12.61 70.19
C LYS A 535 -24.69 -11.91 71.34
N TRP A 536 -25.44 -10.82 71.09
CA TRP A 536 -25.96 -9.98 72.19
C TRP A 536 -27.41 -9.50 72.01
N ASN A 537 -28.13 -9.95 70.97
CA ASN A 537 -29.54 -9.62 70.78
C ASN A 537 -30.44 -10.57 71.61
N SER A 538 -31.18 -10.05 72.57
CA SER A 538 -32.11 -10.83 73.41
C SER A 538 -33.26 -11.47 72.64
N ASN A 539 -33.64 -10.93 71.47
CA ASN A 539 -34.62 -11.57 70.57
C ASN A 539 -34.07 -12.86 69.92
N GLN A 540 -32.75 -13.07 69.91
CA GLN A 540 -32.07 -14.24 69.31
C GLN A 540 -31.59 -15.26 70.34
N ILE A 541 -31.72 -14.95 71.63
CA ILE A 541 -31.35 -15.84 72.73
C ILE A 541 -32.60 -16.57 73.22
N TRP A 542 -32.56 -17.89 73.17
CA TRP A 542 -33.66 -18.78 73.52
C TRP A 542 -33.28 -19.65 74.71
N GLU A 543 -34.21 -19.83 75.62
CA GLU A 543 -34.09 -20.64 76.83
C GLU A 543 -34.76 -21.98 76.62
N ILE A 544 -34.01 -23.06 76.85
CA ILE A 544 -34.48 -24.44 76.69
C ILE A 544 -34.80 -25.01 78.08
N PHE A 545 -36.08 -25.17 78.37
CA PHE A 545 -36.58 -25.82 79.59
C PHE A 545 -36.92 -27.28 79.28
N SER A 546 -36.54 -28.22 80.15
CA SER A 546 -37.03 -29.61 80.06
C SER A 546 -38.41 -29.72 80.72
N VAL A 547 -39.35 -30.37 80.04
CA VAL A 547 -40.63 -30.79 80.64
C VAL A 547 -40.36 -31.80 81.77
N PRO A 548 -41.02 -31.71 82.93
CA PRO A 548 -40.83 -32.66 84.02
C PRO A 548 -40.94 -34.12 83.56
N GLY A 549 -39.96 -34.95 83.92
CA GLY A 549 -39.91 -36.36 83.53
C GLY A 549 -39.36 -36.65 82.12
N SER A 550 -38.95 -35.65 81.33
CA SER A 550 -38.37 -35.86 79.99
C SER A 550 -37.02 -35.17 79.80
N ASN A 551 -36.10 -35.87 79.12
CA ASN A 551 -34.81 -35.34 78.69
C ASN A 551 -34.74 -35.06 77.17
N THR A 552 -35.82 -35.28 76.43
CA THR A 552 -35.95 -34.93 75.01
C THR A 552 -37.07 -33.91 74.75
N ARG A 553 -38.12 -33.88 75.57
CA ARG A 553 -39.23 -32.92 75.40
C ARG A 553 -38.93 -31.60 76.11
N VAL A 554 -38.96 -30.52 75.34
CA VAL A 554 -38.57 -29.17 75.77
C VAL A 554 -39.66 -28.14 75.55
N ILE A 555 -39.62 -27.08 76.35
CA ILE A 555 -40.32 -25.83 76.14
C ILE A 555 -39.27 -24.80 75.74
N ILE A 556 -39.54 -24.05 74.66
CA ILE A 556 -38.63 -23.04 74.11
C ILE A 556 -39.20 -21.67 74.46
N LYS A 557 -38.44 -20.83 75.18
CA LYS A 557 -38.85 -19.46 75.53
C LYS A 557 -37.84 -18.44 75.00
N ASN A 558 -38.26 -17.23 74.65
CA ASN A 558 -37.33 -16.14 74.38
C ASN A 558 -36.77 -15.57 75.70
N ALA A 559 -35.46 -15.36 75.79
CA ALA A 559 -34.79 -14.92 77.02
C ALA A 559 -35.01 -13.43 77.37
N GLY A 560 -35.42 -12.60 76.40
CA GLY A 560 -35.66 -11.17 76.61
C GLY A 560 -37.02 -10.83 77.22
N ASN A 561 -38.04 -11.66 77.00
CA ASN A 561 -39.42 -11.37 77.41
C ASN A 561 -40.23 -12.58 77.94
N SER A 562 -39.63 -13.77 78.01
CA SER A 562 -40.26 -15.03 78.43
C SER A 562 -41.43 -15.51 77.58
N PHE A 563 -41.59 -15.03 76.34
CA PHE A 563 -42.62 -15.54 75.42
C PHE A 563 -42.30 -16.99 75.04
N VAL A 564 -43.30 -17.86 74.99
CA VAL A 564 -43.15 -19.30 74.73
C VAL A 564 -43.49 -19.62 73.27
N LEU A 565 -42.61 -20.37 72.60
CA LEU A 565 -42.81 -20.84 71.23
C LEU A 565 -43.77 -22.02 71.15
N PHE A 566 -44.83 -21.93 70.35
CA PHE A 566 -45.80 -23.00 70.17
C PHE A 566 -46.30 -23.14 68.72
N SER A 567 -46.80 -24.34 68.39
CA SER A 567 -47.41 -24.63 67.08
C SER A 567 -48.81 -24.03 66.96
N ALA A 568 -49.10 -23.44 65.80
CA ALA A 568 -50.46 -23.09 65.37
C ALA A 568 -51.10 -24.13 64.43
N GLY A 569 -50.43 -25.27 64.20
CA GLY A 569 -50.86 -26.34 63.32
C GLY A 569 -50.05 -26.44 62.02
N HIS A 570 -50.35 -27.47 61.22
CA HIS A 570 -49.69 -27.71 59.93
C HIS A 570 -49.84 -26.52 58.96
N GLY A 571 -48.72 -26.13 58.35
CA GLY A 571 -48.64 -25.04 57.37
C GLY A 571 -48.74 -23.64 57.99
N GLN A 572 -48.94 -23.51 59.31
CA GLN A 572 -49.08 -22.23 60.00
C GLN A 572 -47.74 -21.70 60.48
N THR A 573 -47.63 -20.38 60.57
CA THR A 573 -46.51 -19.69 61.23
C THR A 573 -46.51 -20.01 62.73
N VAL A 574 -45.35 -20.39 63.26
CA VAL A 574 -45.20 -20.60 64.71
C VAL A 574 -45.49 -19.32 65.49
N LYS A 575 -46.08 -19.49 66.66
CA LYS A 575 -46.54 -18.39 67.51
C LYS A 575 -45.67 -18.31 68.75
N CYS A 576 -45.59 -17.10 69.31
CA CYS A 576 -44.80 -16.83 70.50
C CYS A 576 -45.59 -15.87 71.39
N GLU A 577 -45.99 -16.31 72.57
CA GLU A 577 -46.93 -15.59 73.45
C GLU A 577 -46.41 -15.49 74.89
N ARG A 578 -46.66 -14.35 75.55
CA ARG A 578 -46.45 -14.20 77.00
C ARG A 578 -47.46 -15.06 77.76
N ASN A 579 -47.02 -15.67 78.87
CA ASN A 579 -47.86 -16.46 79.78
C ASN A 579 -48.61 -17.63 79.12
N ARG A 580 -48.13 -18.13 77.97
CA ARG A 580 -48.66 -19.34 77.35
C ARG A 580 -48.55 -20.52 78.32
N ASP A 581 -49.62 -21.30 78.43
CA ASP A 581 -49.61 -22.53 79.22
C ASP A 581 -48.56 -23.51 78.65
N VAL A 582 -47.59 -23.84 79.49
CA VAL A 582 -46.47 -24.75 79.18
C VAL A 582 -46.84 -26.22 79.28
N SER A 583 -48.05 -26.54 79.79
CA SER A 583 -48.63 -27.88 79.79
C SER A 583 -49.34 -28.22 78.47
N ASP A 584 -49.74 -27.22 77.66
CA ASP A 584 -50.25 -27.45 76.30
C ASP A 584 -49.16 -28.10 75.44
N LEU A 585 -49.48 -29.26 74.88
CA LEU A 585 -48.59 -29.99 73.97
C LEU A 585 -48.16 -29.14 72.76
N ALA A 586 -48.91 -28.09 72.39
CA ALA A 586 -48.51 -27.16 71.33
C ALA A 586 -47.23 -26.40 71.68
N ALA A 587 -46.99 -26.11 72.97
CA ALA A 587 -45.82 -25.40 73.48
C ALA A 587 -44.64 -26.33 73.80
N GLN A 588 -44.81 -27.63 73.58
CA GLN A 588 -43.81 -28.66 73.85
C GLN A 588 -43.26 -29.24 72.55
N TRP A 589 -41.94 -29.43 72.51
CA TRP A 589 -41.20 -29.85 71.33
C TRP A 589 -40.29 -31.02 71.70
N ASP A 590 -40.39 -32.12 70.97
CA ASP A 590 -39.44 -33.23 71.04
C ASP A 590 -38.17 -32.86 70.28
N LEU A 591 -37.08 -32.70 71.03
CA LEU A 591 -35.72 -32.55 70.53
C LEU A 591 -35.27 -33.90 69.96
N GLN A 592 -35.11 -33.97 68.64
CA GLN A 592 -34.52 -35.11 67.94
C GLN A 592 -33.06 -34.84 67.62
N GLY A 593 -32.25 -35.90 67.58
CA GLY A 593 -30.80 -35.84 67.33
C GLY A 593 -29.95 -35.62 68.59
N ALA A 594 -30.56 -35.17 69.69
CA ALA A 594 -29.90 -34.98 70.98
C ALA A 594 -30.87 -35.06 72.16
N THR A 595 -30.34 -35.07 73.38
CA THR A 595 -31.06 -34.79 74.63
C THR A 595 -30.65 -33.41 75.15
N VAL A 596 -31.41 -32.88 76.12
CA VAL A 596 -31.03 -31.63 76.82
C VAL A 596 -29.70 -31.70 77.60
N GLU A 597 -29.14 -32.91 77.74
CA GLU A 597 -27.90 -33.18 78.48
C GLU A 597 -26.68 -33.32 77.55
N ASN A 598 -26.85 -33.89 76.35
CA ASN A 598 -25.73 -34.18 75.44
C ASN A 598 -25.63 -33.23 74.21
N VAL A 599 -26.60 -32.35 73.99
CA VAL A 599 -26.55 -31.38 72.88
C VAL A 599 -25.38 -30.39 73.03
N THR A 600 -24.66 -30.14 71.94
CA THR A 600 -23.55 -29.18 71.83
C THR A 600 -23.76 -28.21 70.67
N ASP A 601 -22.96 -27.15 70.60
CA ASP A 601 -22.94 -26.17 69.50
C ASP A 601 -22.69 -26.79 68.10
N SER A 602 -22.09 -27.98 68.06
CA SER A 602 -21.86 -28.77 66.85
C SER A 602 -23.02 -29.72 66.50
N THR A 603 -23.86 -30.04 67.48
CA THR A 603 -24.89 -31.08 67.36
C THR A 603 -26.07 -30.57 66.55
N GLN A 604 -26.35 -31.23 65.43
CA GLN A 604 -27.55 -30.98 64.65
C GLN A 604 -28.78 -31.61 65.33
N VAL A 605 -29.85 -30.84 65.48
CA VAL A 605 -31.11 -31.24 66.10
C VAL A 605 -32.31 -30.86 65.23
N ARG A 606 -33.46 -31.48 65.50
CA ARG A 606 -34.75 -31.08 64.93
C ARG A 606 -35.78 -30.95 66.04
N PHE A 607 -36.69 -29.99 65.92
CA PHE A 607 -37.78 -29.80 66.87
C PHE A 607 -39.08 -30.32 66.24
N ARG A 608 -39.63 -31.41 66.78
CA ARG A 608 -40.95 -31.93 66.41
C ARG A 608 -41.98 -31.48 67.44
N ASN A 609 -43.12 -30.95 67.05
CA ASN A 609 -44.14 -30.53 68.00
C ASN A 609 -44.85 -31.73 68.64
N ALA A 610 -45.14 -31.66 69.94
CA ALA A 610 -45.73 -32.75 70.70
C ALA A 610 -47.25 -32.93 70.50
N LYS A 611 -47.93 -31.98 69.82
CA LYS A 611 -49.39 -31.98 69.62
C LYS A 611 -49.83 -32.44 68.24
N ASP A 612 -49.19 -31.92 67.20
CA ASP A 612 -49.55 -32.15 65.79
C ASP A 612 -48.49 -32.93 65.01
N GLU A 613 -47.42 -33.37 65.68
CA GLU A 613 -46.34 -34.18 65.14
C GLU A 613 -45.53 -33.55 63.99
N THR A 614 -45.80 -32.28 63.66
CA THR A 614 -45.07 -31.49 62.65
C THR A 614 -43.68 -31.06 63.14
N TYR A 615 -42.87 -30.51 62.25
CA TYR A 615 -41.51 -30.05 62.53
C TYR A 615 -41.43 -28.54 62.35
N LEU A 616 -40.61 -27.91 63.19
CA LEU A 616 -40.21 -26.52 63.05
C LEU A 616 -39.42 -26.34 61.74
N ASP A 617 -39.87 -25.48 60.85
CA ASP A 617 -39.43 -25.40 59.46
C ASP A 617 -39.19 -23.94 59.02
N LEU A 618 -38.02 -23.62 58.46
CA LEU A 618 -37.78 -22.33 57.79
C LEU A 618 -38.51 -22.31 56.44
N SER A 619 -39.53 -21.46 56.29
CA SER A 619 -40.44 -21.47 55.12
C SER A 619 -39.70 -21.54 53.77
N GLY A 620 -39.87 -22.67 53.06
CA GLY A 620 -39.25 -22.93 51.75
C GLY A 620 -37.71 -22.97 51.76
N GLY A 621 -37.08 -23.03 52.93
CA GLY A 621 -35.63 -22.88 53.11
C GLY A 621 -35.09 -21.49 52.79
N ASN A 622 -35.96 -20.48 52.65
CA ASN A 622 -35.55 -19.14 52.25
C ASN A 622 -34.75 -18.45 53.38
N THR A 623 -33.49 -18.13 53.10
CA THR A 623 -32.55 -17.52 54.06
C THR A 623 -32.66 -15.99 54.15
N THR A 624 -33.66 -15.38 53.52
CA THR A 624 -33.87 -13.92 53.51
C THR A 624 -34.37 -13.46 54.88
N ASN A 625 -33.83 -12.33 55.38
CA ASN A 625 -34.32 -11.68 56.60
C ASN A 625 -35.83 -11.48 56.54
N GLY A 626 -36.55 -11.80 57.62
CA GLY A 626 -38.01 -11.71 57.68
C GLY A 626 -38.76 -12.98 57.22
N THR A 627 -38.07 -14.00 56.70
CA THR A 627 -38.72 -15.28 56.35
C THR A 627 -39.31 -15.94 57.59
N ALA A 628 -40.58 -16.32 57.53
CA ALA A 628 -41.30 -16.96 58.63
C ALA A 628 -40.78 -18.37 58.96
N PHE A 629 -40.79 -18.72 60.25
CA PHE A 629 -40.76 -20.13 60.68
C PHE A 629 -42.18 -20.68 60.78
N LEU A 630 -42.38 -21.89 60.24
CA LEU A 630 -43.65 -22.59 60.16
C LEU A 630 -43.59 -23.93 60.92
N THR A 631 -44.75 -24.56 61.08
CA THR A 631 -44.89 -25.96 61.51
C THR A 631 -45.32 -26.83 60.33
N TYR A 632 -44.44 -27.72 59.85
CA TYR A 632 -44.61 -28.43 58.58
C TYR A 632 -44.30 -29.94 58.67
N ASN A 633 -44.72 -30.72 57.67
CA ASN A 633 -44.52 -32.17 57.68
C ASN A 633 -43.03 -32.52 57.61
N GLY A 634 -42.60 -33.53 58.38
CA GLY A 634 -41.21 -33.94 58.47
C GLY A 634 -40.68 -34.51 57.16
N HIS A 635 -39.79 -33.77 56.51
CA HIS A 635 -39.06 -34.19 55.30
C HIS A 635 -37.54 -34.25 55.50
N GLY A 636 -37.03 -33.66 56.59
CA GLY A 636 -35.63 -33.78 57.00
C GLY A 636 -34.64 -32.90 56.25
N GLY A 637 -35.11 -31.95 55.44
CA GLY A 637 -34.29 -30.93 54.79
C GLY A 637 -33.60 -29.98 55.78
N ALA A 638 -32.60 -29.24 55.30
CA ALA A 638 -31.79 -28.33 56.13
C ALA A 638 -32.60 -27.22 56.83
N ASN A 639 -33.77 -26.88 56.28
CA ASN A 639 -34.74 -25.96 56.86
C ASN A 639 -35.47 -26.50 58.10
N GLN A 640 -35.45 -27.82 58.33
CA GLN A 640 -35.95 -28.49 59.55
C GLN A 640 -34.83 -28.89 60.52
N ALA A 641 -33.58 -28.55 60.20
CA ALA A 641 -32.39 -28.90 60.95
C ALA A 641 -31.73 -27.66 61.54
N PHE A 642 -31.32 -27.76 62.80
CA PHE A 642 -30.81 -26.64 63.59
C PHE A 642 -29.56 -27.03 64.38
N LYS A 643 -28.72 -26.04 64.72
CA LYS A 643 -27.68 -26.17 65.75
C LYS A 643 -27.96 -25.21 66.90
N LEU A 644 -27.72 -25.64 68.14
CA LEU A 644 -28.00 -24.87 69.35
C LEU A 644 -26.69 -24.35 69.94
N TRP A 645 -26.35 -23.10 69.65
CA TRP A 645 -25.10 -22.48 70.12
C TRP A 645 -25.29 -21.93 71.53
N LYS A 646 -24.69 -22.59 72.54
CA LYS A 646 -24.96 -22.28 73.95
C LYS A 646 -24.31 -20.99 74.45
N HIS A 647 -24.79 -20.53 75.60
CA HIS A 647 -24.25 -19.42 76.39
C HIS A 647 -24.05 -19.87 77.85
#